data_AF-A0A956WNT7-F1
#
_entry.id   AF-A0A956WNT7-F1
#
_cell.length_a   1.000
_cell.length_b   1.000
_cell.length_c   1.000
_cell.angle_alpha   90.00
_cell.angle_beta   90.00
_cell.angle_gamma   90.00
#
_symmetry.space_group_name_H-M   'P 1'
#
loop_
_entity.id
_entity.type
_entity.pdbx_description
1 polymer ?
#
loop_
_entity_poly.entity_id
_entity_poly.type
_entity_poly.pdbx_seq_one_letter_code
_entity_poly.pdbx_strand_id
1 'polypeptide(L)'
;MRRPRLRPLLVAALLISAQLAPPVLASQDAATPVASSGAPLILAAVTGWNDAAADALLQAGELPTLAGIVQEGSRGGLLAPGGAGPALTTLLTGAWPSESGVVSDTFFRTGSPDFSDVTVWTDPGSVQADTLPLAAERAGKLVAAVGWPGLGGEDAVLQGPVIGTAESFSLATVARTGATEDEIAAASDRGAGLAALNLAPAAGWASVPASFSDPQEAAFTVESTDEAANPERTLNLLVIDTTDDGETNYDQAFVSTDKDASLTAPVAPGGWGEAAVTLQGDLAGATAGLAFKVLALAPDLSQVSLYVTPVSRLHASWSGCEGLDACVREGGFAESVNQQLGAAISRDDAVLRAGLIDEQTFAEQRAASLAQTREALAFLTGDLGVHPDLLLLGADITTSAAADAGAATPVAGATTAAGEAGYVAVDNLLGAAESALGGEANLMLASLGSGVATTQVVDAGAVLAAAGLTEGLQPGNCLPAPVSMPEGTPDPESLPVGPQLKACWDGQLAQIYVNLDGREAAGSVAEDALEVLQDEIAAAFTAVRASDAPDSAVVADVYRRDEARNVEGLDLLHPSRTGDVVVVLNSPYRFGSNLGGDIVAGADVAWAAPVTRNGTLYVAGPSLAAGRDVSAAATDVAPTGAMLLGAPGPQNASGNLLLNAVQNGSALRDVTILDISDFHGQLPPLSASADRIDADGAVGSSYLVGGVAALDLWFDLYRDRARGPVLLVAAGDSVGATPPISTAFGDKPTIEFMDEMGFSADALGNHNFDVSSQYMFTELAPLAEFPFLSVNLVPARDDATPVASEPAFQPSVLFDLDGAKVGLIGFSNPDIPSLTRPGALDPYRVI
;
A
#
# COMPACT_ATOMS: atom_id res chain seq x y z
N MET A 1 -42.63 -48.76 46.99
CA MET A 1 -42.72 -47.72 48.04
C MET A 1 -42.27 -46.41 47.44
N ARG A 2 -43.19 -45.44 47.34
CA ARG A 2 -42.98 -44.12 46.71
C ARG A 2 -42.82 -43.06 47.80
N ARG A 3 -41.76 -42.26 47.73
CA ARG A 3 -41.64 -40.94 48.38
C ARG A 3 -40.82 -40.00 47.47
N PRO A 4 -41.03 -38.68 47.57
CA PRO A 4 -41.24 -37.82 46.40
C PRO A 4 -40.09 -36.85 46.08
N ARG A 5 -40.28 -36.21 44.91
CA ARG A 5 -39.53 -35.15 44.25
C ARG A 5 -39.04 -34.02 45.16
N LEU A 6 -37.79 -33.60 44.95
CA LEU A 6 -37.30 -32.24 45.16
C LEU A 6 -36.68 -31.78 43.83
N ARG A 7 -37.29 -30.75 43.23
CA ARG A 7 -36.76 -29.98 42.10
C ARG A 7 -35.64 -29.07 42.63
N PRO A 8 -34.47 -28.95 41.98
CA PRO A 8 -33.68 -27.73 42.08
C PRO A 8 -34.29 -26.71 41.10
N LEU A 9 -34.48 -25.49 41.59
CA LEU A 9 -34.85 -24.34 40.80
C LEU A 9 -33.78 -24.09 39.72
N LEU A 10 -34.22 -23.87 38.48
CA LEU A 10 -33.45 -23.09 37.52
C LEU A 10 -33.25 -21.70 38.13
N VAL A 11 -32.01 -21.37 38.47
CA VAL A 11 -31.58 -19.97 38.54
C VAL A 11 -31.27 -19.59 37.10
N ALA A 12 -32.20 -18.85 36.49
CA ALA A 12 -31.92 -18.15 35.25
C ALA A 12 -30.89 -17.07 35.56
N ALA A 13 -29.62 -17.31 35.20
CA ALA A 13 -28.68 -16.22 35.01
C ALA A 13 -29.13 -15.49 33.74
N LEU A 14 -29.80 -14.35 33.91
CA LEU A 14 -29.92 -13.36 32.85
C LEU A 14 -28.50 -12.84 32.57
N LEU A 15 -27.82 -13.46 31.62
CA LEU A 15 -26.79 -12.79 30.85
C LEU A 15 -27.55 -11.80 29.96
N ILE A 16 -27.65 -10.55 30.43
CA ILE A 16 -27.95 -9.44 29.54
C ILE A 16 -26.69 -9.27 28.71
N SER A 17 -26.65 -9.93 27.57
CA SER A 17 -25.78 -9.56 26.46
C SER A 17 -26.22 -8.16 26.00
N ALA A 18 -25.64 -7.14 26.62
CA ALA A 18 -25.59 -5.82 26.01
C ALA A 18 -24.76 -5.98 24.74
N GLN A 19 -25.45 -6.15 23.61
CA GLN A 19 -24.86 -5.86 22.31
C GLN A 19 -24.47 -4.38 22.35
N LEU A 20 -23.22 -4.12 22.73
CA LEU A 20 -22.56 -2.87 22.40
C LEU A 20 -22.42 -2.91 20.88
N ALA A 21 -23.38 -2.28 20.19
CA ALA A 21 -23.07 -1.71 18.89
C ALA A 21 -21.78 -0.89 19.07
N PRO A 22 -20.84 -0.92 18.12
CA PRO A 22 -19.67 -0.04 18.19
C PRO A 22 -20.20 1.36 18.45
N PRO A 23 -19.62 2.12 19.41
CA PRO A 23 -20.07 3.48 19.64
C PRO A 23 -20.02 4.17 18.27
N VAL A 24 -21.17 4.65 17.82
CA VAL A 24 -21.22 5.67 16.79
C VAL A 24 -20.41 6.80 17.39
N LEU A 25 -19.14 6.91 16.98
CA LEU A 25 -18.28 8.04 17.31
C LEU A 25 -19.11 9.27 16.98
N ALA A 26 -19.53 9.98 18.03
CA ALA A 26 -20.16 11.27 17.88
C ALA A 26 -19.25 12.08 16.95
N SER A 27 -19.85 12.66 15.90
CA SER A 27 -19.17 13.56 14.99
C SER A 27 -18.30 14.50 15.82
N GLN A 28 -16.99 14.44 15.62
CA GLN A 28 -16.08 15.46 16.15
C GLN A 28 -16.45 16.76 15.44
N ASP A 29 -17.41 17.48 16.02
CA ASP A 29 -17.80 18.80 15.56
C ASP A 29 -16.62 19.76 15.80
N ALA A 30 -16.17 20.35 14.69
CA ALA A 30 -15.22 21.45 14.58
C ALA A 30 -13.81 21.19 15.12
N ALA A 31 -12.95 20.66 14.24
CA ALA A 31 -11.50 20.70 14.41
C ALA A 31 -11.00 22.13 14.68
N THR A 32 -10.15 22.26 15.70
CA THR A 32 -9.36 23.45 16.02
C THR A 32 -8.58 23.91 14.77
N PRO A 33 -8.57 25.20 14.40
CA PRO A 33 -7.92 25.64 13.18
C PRO A 33 -6.40 25.54 13.33
N VAL A 34 -5.81 24.49 12.77
CA VAL A 34 -4.40 24.54 12.36
C VAL A 34 -4.33 25.55 11.22
N ALA A 35 -3.41 26.50 11.31
CA ALA A 35 -3.26 27.57 10.34
C ALA A 35 -3.00 27.00 8.93
N SER A 36 -4.06 26.81 8.14
CA SER A 36 -3.95 26.46 6.71
C SER A 36 -3.99 27.74 5.88
N SER A 37 -3.20 27.74 4.80
CA SER A 37 -3.19 28.80 3.80
C SER A 37 -4.42 28.75 2.88
N GLY A 38 -5.28 27.73 3.01
CA GLY A 38 -6.39 27.47 2.10
C GLY A 38 -5.97 26.98 0.71
N ALA A 39 -4.67 26.79 0.46
CA ALA A 39 -4.16 26.31 -0.82
C ALA A 39 -4.36 24.78 -0.96
N PRO A 40 -4.71 24.28 -2.16
CA PRO A 40 -4.75 22.85 -2.44
C PRO A 40 -3.38 22.17 -2.22
N LEU A 41 -3.38 20.84 -2.10
CA LEU A 41 -2.20 20.00 -2.02
C LEU A 41 -2.20 19.00 -3.18
N ILE A 42 -1.11 18.97 -3.93
CA ILE A 42 -0.76 17.88 -4.84
C ILE A 42 0.20 16.96 -4.10
N LEU A 43 -0.19 15.71 -3.88
CA LEU A 43 0.71 14.66 -3.44
C LEU A 43 0.97 13.73 -4.64
N ALA A 44 2.19 13.78 -5.16
CA ALA A 44 2.62 12.99 -6.30
C ALA A 44 3.63 11.93 -5.87
N ALA A 45 3.49 10.71 -6.38
CA ALA A 45 4.46 9.64 -6.18
C ALA A 45 4.86 9.04 -7.53
N VAL A 46 6.16 8.90 -7.76
CA VAL A 46 6.70 8.36 -9.01
C VAL A 46 7.58 7.16 -8.72
N THR A 47 7.19 5.98 -9.16
CA THR A 47 7.97 4.74 -9.01
C THR A 47 8.96 4.57 -10.17
N GLY A 48 10.07 3.86 -9.92
CA GLY A 48 11.12 3.65 -10.92
C GLY A 48 12.04 4.84 -11.15
N TRP A 49 12.03 5.82 -10.25
CA TRP A 49 12.75 7.07 -10.42
C TRP A 49 14.24 6.97 -10.12
N ASN A 50 15.07 7.43 -11.06
CA ASN A 50 16.52 7.51 -10.90
C ASN A 50 16.96 8.98 -10.81
N ASP A 51 17.51 9.38 -9.66
CA ASP A 51 17.89 10.78 -9.43
C ASP A 51 19.03 11.25 -10.36
N ALA A 52 19.97 10.39 -10.73
CA ALA A 52 21.04 10.76 -11.65
C ALA A 52 20.52 11.03 -13.08
N ALA A 53 19.51 10.27 -13.51
CA ALA A 53 18.78 10.50 -14.76
C ALA A 53 18.06 11.84 -14.75
N ALA A 54 17.27 12.08 -13.69
CA ALA A 54 16.53 13.31 -13.53
C ALA A 54 17.46 14.54 -13.50
N ASP A 55 18.57 14.47 -12.75
CA ASP A 55 19.55 15.56 -12.68
C ASP A 55 20.23 15.81 -14.05
N ALA A 56 20.48 14.78 -14.85
CA ALA A 56 21.02 14.94 -16.21
C ALA A 56 20.02 15.64 -17.15
N LEU A 57 18.75 15.27 -17.09
CA LEU A 57 17.68 15.87 -17.89
C LEU A 57 17.35 17.30 -17.44
N LEU A 58 17.41 17.58 -16.14
CA LEU A 58 17.33 18.94 -15.59
C LEU A 58 18.47 19.82 -16.13
N GLN A 59 19.70 19.31 -16.18
CA GLN A 59 20.84 20.04 -16.76
C GLN A 59 20.70 20.26 -18.26
N ALA A 60 20.05 19.34 -18.97
CA ALA A 60 19.74 19.47 -20.39
C ALA A 60 18.59 20.46 -20.68
N GLY A 61 17.78 20.79 -19.66
CA GLY A 61 16.62 21.68 -19.80
C GLY A 61 15.35 20.98 -20.31
N GLU A 62 15.29 19.65 -20.23
CA GLU A 62 14.18 18.82 -20.73
C GLU A 62 13.03 18.67 -19.73
N LEU A 63 13.23 19.06 -18.47
CA LEU A 63 12.25 18.95 -17.37
C LEU A 63 11.90 20.36 -16.80
N PRO A 64 11.18 21.21 -17.56
CA PRO A 64 10.93 22.59 -17.17
C PRO A 64 10.09 22.74 -15.90
N THR A 65 9.13 21.84 -15.67
CA THR A 65 8.27 21.89 -14.47
C THR A 65 9.09 21.53 -13.23
N LEU A 66 9.82 20.42 -13.27
CA LEU A 66 10.70 19.99 -12.19
C LEU A 66 11.80 21.02 -11.93
N ALA A 67 12.32 21.69 -12.96
CA ALA A 67 13.26 22.79 -12.80
C ALA A 67 12.65 23.95 -11.99
N GLY A 68 11.39 24.29 -12.25
CA GLY A 68 10.62 25.26 -11.46
C GLY A 68 10.47 24.81 -10.00
N ILE A 69 10.05 23.58 -9.77
CA ILE A 69 9.91 22.97 -8.43
C ILE A 69 11.24 23.02 -7.65
N VAL A 70 12.36 22.70 -8.29
CA VAL A 70 13.69 22.75 -7.66
C VAL A 70 14.13 24.18 -7.37
N GLN A 71 13.77 25.13 -8.24
CA GLN A 71 14.14 26.55 -8.08
C GLN A 71 13.35 27.24 -6.97
N GLU A 72 12.05 26.96 -6.88
CA GLU A 72 11.11 27.64 -5.99
C GLU A 72 10.81 26.85 -4.71
N GLY A 73 11.22 25.58 -4.68
CA GLY A 73 10.98 24.66 -3.59
C GLY A 73 12.23 24.26 -2.81
N SER A 74 12.09 23.14 -2.12
CA SER A 74 13.14 22.46 -1.37
C SER A 74 13.16 20.98 -1.76
N ARG A 75 14.30 20.32 -1.59
CA ARG A 75 14.41 18.87 -1.81
C ARG A 75 15.38 18.22 -0.82
N GLY A 76 15.20 16.94 -0.56
CA GLY A 76 16.12 16.15 0.28
C GLY A 76 15.84 14.66 0.19
N GLY A 77 16.73 13.87 0.80
CA GLY A 77 16.61 12.40 0.79
C GLY A 77 15.36 11.92 1.51
N LEU A 78 14.70 10.92 0.92
CA LEU A 78 13.49 10.28 1.40
C LEU A 78 13.76 8.82 1.76
N LEU A 79 13.69 8.49 3.06
CA LEU A 79 13.70 7.11 3.53
C LEU A 79 12.31 6.50 3.35
N ALA A 80 12.16 5.56 2.42
CA ALA A 80 10.91 4.84 2.18
C ALA A 80 11.17 3.32 2.20
N PRO A 81 10.16 2.48 2.52
CA PRO A 81 10.25 1.03 2.37
C PRO A 81 10.50 0.59 0.93
N GLY A 82 10.94 -0.66 0.77
CA GLY A 82 11.19 -1.28 -0.53
C GLY A 82 9.88 -1.75 -1.14
N GLY A 83 9.81 -1.84 -2.46
CA GLY A 83 8.57 -2.17 -3.15
C GLY A 83 7.67 -0.96 -3.40
N ALA A 84 6.76 -1.07 -4.37
CA ALA A 84 5.85 0.02 -4.69
C ALA A 84 4.74 0.16 -3.63
N GLY A 85 4.10 -0.95 -3.28
CA GLY A 85 3.02 -1.08 -2.30
C GLY A 85 3.40 -0.57 -0.91
N PRO A 86 4.45 -1.10 -0.25
CA PRO A 86 4.88 -0.61 1.06
C PRO A 86 5.23 0.87 1.05
N ALA A 87 5.93 1.35 0.01
CA ALA A 87 6.32 2.76 -0.10
C ALA A 87 5.11 3.69 -0.29
N LEU A 88 4.25 3.41 -1.27
CA LEU A 88 3.05 4.21 -1.57
C LEU A 88 2.07 4.20 -0.38
N THR A 89 1.90 3.05 0.27
CA THR A 89 1.04 2.94 1.46
C THR A 89 1.60 3.74 2.63
N THR A 90 2.92 3.71 2.85
CA THR A 90 3.58 4.49 3.91
C THR A 90 3.41 6.00 3.67
N LEU A 91 3.51 6.46 2.41
CA LEU A 91 3.27 7.87 2.06
C LEU A 91 1.84 8.32 2.37
N LEU A 92 0.85 7.46 2.14
CA LEU A 92 -0.56 7.77 2.39
C LEU A 92 -0.92 7.70 3.87
N THR A 93 -0.41 6.71 4.60
CA THR A 93 -0.81 6.46 6.00
C THR A 93 0.03 7.26 6.99
N GLY A 94 1.26 7.63 6.61
CA GLY A 94 2.24 8.14 7.56
C GLY A 94 2.73 7.08 8.54
N ALA A 95 2.49 5.79 8.25
CA ALA A 95 2.75 4.66 9.12
C ALA A 95 3.65 3.62 8.44
N TRP A 96 4.56 3.03 9.20
CA TRP A 96 5.43 1.96 8.69
C TRP A 96 4.64 0.68 8.36
N PRO A 97 5.22 -0.26 7.59
CA PRO A 97 4.61 -1.57 7.32
C PRO A 97 4.12 -2.36 8.53
N SER A 98 4.76 -2.20 9.69
CA SER A 98 4.32 -2.77 10.97
C SER A 98 2.91 -2.34 11.39
N GLU A 99 2.44 -1.17 10.96
CA GLU A 99 1.12 -0.60 11.30
C GLU A 99 0.20 -0.53 10.08
N SER A 100 0.73 -0.20 8.90
CA SER A 100 -0.07 -0.16 7.67
C SER A 100 -0.47 -1.54 7.15
N GLY A 101 0.24 -2.58 7.59
CA GLY A 101 0.01 -3.97 7.19
C GLY A 101 0.59 -4.33 5.82
N VAL A 102 1.17 -3.40 5.07
CA VAL A 102 1.72 -3.67 3.73
C VAL A 102 3.23 -3.85 3.81
N VAL A 103 3.67 -5.09 3.97
CA VAL A 103 5.07 -5.48 4.21
C VAL A 103 5.86 -5.82 2.93
N SER A 104 5.17 -5.98 1.81
CA SER A 104 5.71 -6.30 0.48
C SER A 104 4.58 -6.06 -0.53
N ASP A 105 4.89 -5.97 -1.83
CA ASP A 105 3.87 -5.93 -2.89
C ASP A 105 3.02 -7.21 -2.89
N THR A 106 3.69 -8.35 -2.64
CA THR A 106 3.06 -9.67 -2.50
C THR A 106 3.53 -10.31 -1.20
N PHE A 107 2.59 -10.81 -0.39
CA PHE A 107 2.88 -11.39 0.93
C PHE A 107 1.87 -12.47 1.32
N PHE A 108 2.17 -13.19 2.40
CA PHE A 108 1.28 -14.19 2.99
C PHE A 108 0.71 -13.70 4.33
N ARG A 109 -0.55 -14.02 4.59
CA ARG A 109 -1.21 -13.74 5.87
C ARG A 109 -1.13 -14.99 6.73
N THR A 110 -0.32 -14.98 7.79
CA THR A 110 -0.26 -16.09 8.74
C THR A 110 -1.64 -16.32 9.38
N GLY A 111 -1.99 -17.58 9.61
CA GLY A 111 -3.30 -18.06 9.96
C GLY A 111 -4.19 -18.38 8.75
N SER A 112 -3.72 -18.28 7.51
CA SER A 112 -4.53 -18.64 6.33
C SER A 112 -4.91 -20.13 6.34
N PRO A 113 -6.11 -20.48 5.86
CA PRO A 113 -6.51 -21.90 5.76
C PRO A 113 -5.69 -22.66 4.71
N ASP A 114 -5.18 -21.98 3.70
CA ASP A 114 -4.37 -22.55 2.63
C ASP A 114 -3.00 -21.87 2.59
N PHE A 115 -1.92 -22.66 2.75
CA PHE A 115 -0.56 -22.13 2.71
C PHE A 115 -0.14 -21.68 1.30
N SER A 116 -0.90 -22.03 0.26
CA SER A 116 -0.74 -21.50 -1.10
C SER A 116 -1.39 -20.13 -1.30
N ASP A 117 -2.19 -19.63 -0.35
CA ASP A 117 -2.82 -18.31 -0.45
C ASP A 117 -1.79 -17.21 -0.66
N VAL A 118 -2.13 -16.25 -1.51
CA VAL A 118 -1.31 -15.08 -1.80
C VAL A 118 -2.16 -13.84 -1.58
N THR A 119 -1.59 -12.84 -0.91
CA THR A 119 -2.17 -11.50 -0.81
C THR A 119 -1.32 -10.54 -1.61
N VAL A 120 -1.97 -9.69 -2.39
CA VAL A 120 -1.33 -8.52 -3.00
C VAL A 120 -1.77 -7.25 -2.27
N TRP A 121 -0.89 -6.26 -2.25
CA TRP A 121 -1.14 -5.02 -1.53
C TRP A 121 -2.35 -4.23 -2.04
N THR A 122 -2.72 -4.43 -3.31
CA THR A 122 -3.90 -3.83 -3.95
C THR A 122 -5.21 -4.55 -3.63
N ASP A 123 -5.17 -5.71 -2.97
CA ASP A 123 -6.39 -6.41 -2.56
C ASP A 123 -7.22 -5.54 -1.59
N PRO A 124 -8.56 -5.58 -1.69
CA PRO A 124 -9.43 -4.90 -0.73
C PRO A 124 -9.09 -5.26 0.73
N GLY A 125 -9.00 -4.24 1.59
CA GLY A 125 -8.69 -4.41 3.01
C GLY A 125 -7.24 -4.79 3.33
N SER A 126 -6.33 -4.76 2.35
CA SER A 126 -4.90 -4.95 2.60
C SER A 126 -4.32 -3.81 3.43
N VAL A 127 -4.66 -2.54 3.17
CA VAL A 127 -4.19 -1.43 4.02
C VAL A 127 -4.99 -1.40 5.34
N GLN A 128 -4.30 -1.52 6.48
CA GLN A 128 -4.90 -1.59 7.83
C GLN A 128 -4.82 -0.27 8.61
N ALA A 129 -4.09 0.71 8.09
CA ALA A 129 -3.98 2.03 8.67
C ALA A 129 -4.89 3.03 7.98
N ASP A 130 -5.33 4.02 8.74
CA ASP A 130 -5.98 5.21 8.21
C ASP A 130 -5.05 5.98 7.26
N THR A 131 -5.62 6.74 6.32
CA THR A 131 -4.88 7.39 5.24
C THR A 131 -5.15 8.89 5.18
N LEU A 132 -4.20 9.67 4.63
CA LEU A 132 -4.33 11.09 4.37
C LEU A 132 -5.60 11.45 3.59
N PRO A 133 -5.95 10.78 2.46
CA PRO A 133 -7.18 11.09 1.75
C PRO A 133 -8.42 10.87 2.60
N LEU A 134 -8.51 9.77 3.37
CA LEU A 134 -9.65 9.56 4.28
C LEU A 134 -9.71 10.59 5.40
N ALA A 135 -8.55 10.99 5.95
CA ALA A 135 -8.47 12.04 6.96
C ALA A 135 -8.90 13.41 6.41
N ALA A 136 -8.51 13.72 5.18
CA ALA A 136 -8.93 14.93 4.48
C ALA A 136 -10.45 14.92 4.23
N GLU A 137 -11.04 13.83 3.75
CA GLU A 137 -12.49 13.72 3.55
C GLU A 137 -13.28 13.86 4.86
N ARG A 138 -12.80 13.26 5.95
CA ARG A 138 -13.40 13.46 7.29
C ARG A 138 -13.31 14.91 7.77
N ALA A 139 -12.29 15.66 7.32
CA ALA A 139 -12.17 17.10 7.55
C ALA A 139 -13.00 17.96 6.56
N GLY A 140 -13.80 17.33 5.69
CA GLY A 140 -14.66 18.00 4.71
C GLY A 140 -13.92 18.49 3.47
N LYS A 141 -12.74 17.93 3.17
CA LYS A 141 -11.94 18.27 1.98
C LYS A 141 -12.37 17.43 0.79
N LEU A 142 -12.37 18.03 -0.40
CA LEU A 142 -12.55 17.30 -1.65
C LEU A 142 -11.23 16.65 -2.06
N VAL A 143 -11.22 15.34 -2.17
CA VAL A 143 -10.04 14.56 -2.60
C VAL A 143 -10.26 14.05 -4.02
N ALA A 144 -9.24 14.05 -4.86
CA ALA A 144 -9.26 13.35 -6.14
C ALA A 144 -7.97 12.56 -6.32
N ALA A 145 -8.04 11.41 -7.00
CA ALA A 145 -6.87 10.60 -7.31
C ALA A 145 -6.83 10.23 -8.80
N VAL A 146 -5.66 10.38 -9.42
CA VAL A 146 -5.43 10.03 -10.83
C VAL A 146 -4.15 9.22 -10.95
N GLY A 147 -4.26 8.00 -11.47
CA GLY A 147 -3.14 7.10 -11.68
C GLY A 147 -2.48 6.55 -10.40
N TRP A 148 -3.00 6.88 -9.21
CA TRP A 148 -2.44 6.41 -7.93
C TRP A 148 -2.66 4.89 -7.77
N PRO A 149 -1.60 4.06 -7.74
CA PRO A 149 -1.76 2.61 -7.66
C PRO A 149 -2.46 2.19 -6.36
N GLY A 150 -3.31 1.18 -6.41
CA GLY A 150 -4.03 0.64 -5.24
C GLY A 150 -5.23 1.46 -4.73
N LEU A 151 -5.49 2.66 -5.28
CA LEU A 151 -6.74 3.40 -4.99
C LEU A 151 -7.81 3.21 -6.06
N GLY A 152 -7.42 2.83 -7.28
CA GLY A 152 -8.33 2.65 -8.41
C GLY A 152 -9.02 1.29 -8.45
N GLY A 153 -9.51 0.74 -7.34
CA GLY A 153 -10.34 -0.46 -7.37
C GLY A 153 -11.77 -0.17 -7.87
N GLU A 154 -12.54 -1.22 -8.17
CA GLU A 154 -13.97 -1.08 -8.52
C GLU A 154 -14.80 -0.55 -7.33
N ASP A 155 -14.42 -0.93 -6.11
CA ASP A 155 -15.03 -0.39 -4.90
C ASP A 155 -14.48 1.01 -4.59
N ALA A 156 -15.39 1.97 -4.44
CA ALA A 156 -15.05 3.34 -4.08
C ALA A 156 -14.45 3.40 -2.66
N VAL A 157 -13.13 3.58 -2.58
CA VAL A 157 -12.41 3.83 -1.32
C VAL A 157 -12.64 5.26 -0.81
N LEU A 158 -12.84 6.20 -1.74
CA LEU A 158 -12.98 7.63 -1.48
C LEU A 158 -14.38 8.15 -1.84
N GLN A 159 -14.79 9.24 -1.19
CA GLN A 159 -15.95 10.04 -1.55
C GLN A 159 -15.74 10.83 -2.84
N GLY A 160 -14.53 11.30 -3.09
CA GLY A 160 -14.17 12.00 -4.32
C GLY A 160 -13.83 11.08 -5.51
N PRO A 161 -13.56 11.67 -6.69
CA PRO A 161 -13.27 10.89 -7.89
C PRO A 161 -11.90 10.23 -7.85
N VAL A 162 -11.86 8.96 -8.25
CA VAL A 162 -10.66 8.18 -8.49
C VAL A 162 -10.68 7.70 -9.94
N ILE A 163 -9.62 8.00 -10.69
CA ILE A 163 -9.34 7.38 -12.00
C ILE A 163 -8.03 6.63 -11.86
N GLY A 164 -8.11 5.30 -11.84
CA GLY A 164 -7.00 4.38 -11.67
C GLY A 164 -6.25 4.08 -12.96
N THR A 165 -5.46 3.01 -12.91
CA THR A 165 -4.77 2.44 -14.07
C THR A 165 -5.69 1.51 -14.85
N ALA A 166 -5.23 1.07 -16.02
CA ALA A 166 -5.95 0.15 -16.87
C ALA A 166 -5.92 -1.30 -16.33
N GLU A 167 -7.09 -1.92 -16.22
CA GLU A 167 -7.27 -3.37 -16.02
C GLU A 167 -7.06 -4.11 -17.33
N SER A 168 -6.54 -5.34 -17.28
CA SER A 168 -6.29 -6.16 -18.48
C SER A 168 -7.18 -7.41 -18.47
N PHE A 169 -7.87 -7.65 -19.59
CA PHE A 169 -8.74 -8.82 -19.79
C PHE A 169 -8.21 -9.76 -20.89
N SER A 170 -7.00 -9.52 -21.38
CA SER A 170 -6.34 -10.38 -22.35
C SER A 170 -4.82 -10.29 -22.21
N LEU A 171 -4.10 -11.22 -22.82
CA LEU A 171 -2.65 -11.12 -22.93
C LEU A 171 -2.25 -10.07 -23.98
N ALA A 172 -1.16 -9.35 -23.72
CA ALA A 172 -0.45 -8.60 -24.76
C ALA A 172 0.01 -9.58 -25.86
N THR A 173 -0.24 -9.25 -27.13
CA THR A 173 -0.04 -10.20 -28.24
C THR A 173 0.74 -9.59 -29.40
N VAL A 174 1.74 -10.32 -29.92
CA VAL A 174 2.34 -10.02 -31.22
C VAL A 174 1.81 -11.00 -32.26
N ALA A 175 1.28 -10.49 -33.38
CA ALA A 175 0.88 -11.32 -34.49
C ALA A 175 1.82 -11.09 -35.67
N ARG A 176 2.42 -12.16 -36.22
CA ARG A 176 3.39 -12.06 -37.33
C ARG A 176 3.29 -13.18 -38.36
N THR A 177 3.68 -12.90 -39.59
CA THR A 177 3.85 -13.91 -40.64
C THR A 177 5.00 -14.84 -40.30
N GLY A 178 4.79 -16.16 -40.44
CA GLY A 178 5.85 -17.16 -40.25
C GLY A 178 6.14 -17.57 -38.82
N ALA A 179 5.32 -17.17 -37.82
CA ALA A 179 5.42 -17.71 -36.47
C ALA A 179 5.15 -19.23 -36.46
N THR A 180 6.00 -19.99 -35.76
CA THR A 180 5.86 -21.45 -35.63
C THR A 180 5.10 -21.85 -34.37
N GLU A 181 4.56 -23.07 -34.33
CA GLU A 181 3.88 -23.61 -33.12
C GLU A 181 4.80 -23.60 -31.88
N ASP A 182 6.07 -23.93 -32.06
CA ASP A 182 7.07 -23.93 -30.97
C ASP A 182 7.33 -22.51 -30.42
N GLU A 183 7.37 -21.50 -31.30
CA GLU A 183 7.54 -20.10 -30.87
C GLU A 183 6.32 -19.60 -30.11
N ILE A 184 5.11 -19.99 -30.55
CA ILE A 184 3.85 -19.63 -29.91
C ILE A 184 3.78 -20.21 -28.50
N ALA A 185 4.07 -21.51 -28.36
CA ALA A 185 4.12 -22.17 -27.05
C ALA A 185 5.15 -21.49 -26.12
N ALA A 186 6.35 -21.17 -26.63
CA ALA A 186 7.39 -20.52 -25.83
C ALA A 186 7.04 -19.08 -25.41
N ALA A 187 6.18 -18.38 -26.15
CA ALA A 187 5.66 -17.07 -25.75
C ALA A 187 4.60 -17.22 -24.65
N SER A 188 3.66 -18.16 -24.82
CA SER A 188 2.60 -18.45 -23.86
C SER A 188 3.17 -18.89 -22.50
N ASP A 189 4.24 -19.69 -22.49
CA ASP A 189 4.98 -20.09 -21.27
C ASP A 189 5.57 -18.88 -20.50
N ARG A 190 5.69 -17.71 -21.14
CA ARG A 190 6.15 -16.45 -20.53
C ARG A 190 5.00 -15.46 -20.27
N GLY A 191 3.76 -15.89 -20.43
CA GLY A 191 2.57 -15.06 -20.29
C GLY A 191 2.36 -14.05 -21.43
N ALA A 192 2.98 -14.27 -22.60
CA ALA A 192 2.84 -13.39 -23.76
C ALA A 192 2.10 -14.10 -24.90
N GLY A 193 1.22 -13.37 -25.59
CA GLY A 193 0.58 -13.87 -26.81
C GLY A 193 1.51 -13.77 -28.02
N LEU A 194 1.59 -14.85 -28.80
CA LEU A 194 2.16 -14.83 -30.15
C LEU A 194 1.20 -15.53 -31.10
N ALA A 195 0.89 -14.89 -32.23
CA ALA A 195 -0.03 -15.45 -33.22
C ALA A 195 0.56 -15.45 -34.64
N ALA A 196 0.23 -16.49 -35.42
CA ALA A 196 0.62 -16.59 -36.81
C ALA A 196 -0.37 -15.84 -37.72
N LEU A 197 0.14 -14.96 -38.59
CA LEU A 197 -0.65 -14.28 -39.61
C LEU A 197 -0.62 -15.07 -40.93
N ASN A 198 -1.80 -15.44 -41.40
CA ASN A 198 -2.00 -16.07 -42.70
C ASN A 198 -2.77 -15.10 -43.61
N LEU A 199 -2.04 -14.39 -44.47
CA LEU A 199 -2.62 -13.39 -45.36
C LEU A 199 -3.36 -14.04 -46.54
N ALA A 200 -4.52 -13.48 -46.87
CA ALA A 200 -5.35 -13.86 -48.01
C ALA A 200 -6.07 -12.62 -48.58
N PRO A 201 -6.61 -12.66 -49.81
CA PRO A 201 -7.39 -11.56 -50.34
C PRO A 201 -8.57 -11.19 -49.43
N ALA A 202 -8.74 -9.90 -49.14
CA ALA A 202 -9.75 -9.41 -48.21
C ALA A 202 -11.16 -9.73 -48.69
N ALA A 203 -12.00 -10.22 -47.78
CA ALA A 203 -13.37 -10.62 -48.10
C ALA A 203 -14.33 -10.28 -46.95
N GLY A 204 -15.48 -9.70 -47.32
CA GLY A 204 -16.56 -9.39 -46.37
C GLY A 204 -16.32 -8.14 -45.52
N TRP A 205 -15.33 -7.31 -45.86
CA TRP A 205 -15.07 -6.06 -45.16
C TRP A 205 -16.07 -4.95 -45.54
N ALA A 206 -16.52 -4.20 -44.54
CA ALA A 206 -17.23 -2.94 -44.72
C ALA A 206 -16.22 -1.76 -44.76
N SER A 207 -16.62 -0.68 -45.44
CA SER A 207 -15.91 0.60 -45.45
C SER A 207 -14.43 0.56 -45.85
N VAL A 208 -14.02 -0.43 -46.66
CA VAL A 208 -12.63 -0.58 -47.13
C VAL A 208 -12.19 0.67 -47.90
N PRO A 209 -11.10 1.34 -47.50
CA PRO A 209 -10.56 2.48 -48.23
C PRO A 209 -10.14 2.10 -49.65
N ALA A 210 -10.00 3.10 -50.51
CA ALA A 210 -9.44 2.86 -51.85
C ALA A 210 -8.00 2.32 -51.70
N SER A 211 -7.73 1.21 -52.38
CA SER A 211 -6.43 0.55 -52.43
C SER A 211 -6.06 0.34 -53.90
N PHE A 212 -4.82 0.62 -54.26
CA PHE A 212 -4.32 0.42 -55.62
C PHE A 212 -4.21 -1.09 -55.94
N SER A 213 -3.59 -1.84 -55.04
CA SER A 213 -3.55 -3.31 -55.07
C SER A 213 -4.75 -3.94 -54.35
N ASP A 214 -5.09 -5.19 -54.70
CA ASP A 214 -6.18 -5.94 -54.04
C ASP A 214 -5.91 -6.03 -52.52
N PRO A 215 -6.77 -5.46 -51.65
CA PRO A 215 -6.55 -5.50 -50.21
C PRO A 215 -6.37 -6.94 -49.68
N GLN A 216 -5.50 -7.11 -48.70
CA GLN A 216 -5.27 -8.41 -48.05
C GLN A 216 -5.79 -8.39 -46.62
N GLU A 217 -6.22 -9.54 -46.12
CA GLU A 217 -6.65 -9.73 -44.74
C GLU A 217 -5.90 -10.87 -44.06
N ALA A 218 -5.82 -10.81 -42.74
CA ALA A 218 -5.51 -11.95 -41.89
C ALA A 218 -6.38 -11.89 -40.64
N ALA A 219 -6.42 -12.99 -39.89
CA ALA A 219 -7.07 -13.03 -38.59
C ALA A 219 -6.14 -13.69 -37.57
N PHE A 220 -6.20 -13.24 -36.33
CA PHE A 220 -5.43 -13.78 -35.22
C PHE A 220 -6.24 -13.67 -33.93
N THR A 221 -5.96 -14.55 -32.98
CA THR A 221 -6.65 -14.56 -31.68
C THR A 221 -5.80 -13.88 -30.64
N VAL A 222 -6.46 -13.13 -29.75
CA VAL A 222 -5.87 -12.62 -28.51
C VAL A 222 -6.42 -13.46 -27.36
N GLU A 223 -5.52 -14.08 -26.61
CA GLU A 223 -5.85 -14.96 -25.49
C GLU A 223 -6.44 -14.17 -24.32
N SER A 224 -7.48 -14.71 -23.70
CA SER A 224 -8.15 -14.07 -22.57
C SER A 224 -7.43 -14.32 -21.24
N THR A 225 -7.48 -13.33 -20.34
CA THR A 225 -7.15 -13.51 -18.92
C THR A 225 -8.41 -13.60 -18.04
N ASP A 226 -9.58 -13.26 -18.58
CA ASP A 226 -10.90 -13.36 -17.94
C ASP A 226 -11.94 -13.78 -19.00
N GLU A 227 -12.21 -15.07 -19.09
CA GLU A 227 -13.16 -15.64 -20.05
C GLU A 227 -14.60 -15.16 -19.84
N ALA A 228 -14.96 -14.72 -18.62
CA ALA A 228 -16.31 -14.27 -18.33
C ALA A 228 -16.56 -12.83 -18.84
N ALA A 229 -15.61 -11.93 -18.59
CA ALA A 229 -15.68 -10.54 -19.04
C ALA A 229 -15.24 -10.39 -20.50
N ASN A 230 -14.29 -11.20 -20.95
CA ASN A 230 -13.66 -11.08 -22.26
C ASN A 230 -13.28 -12.47 -22.82
N PRO A 231 -14.23 -13.26 -23.34
CA PRO A 231 -13.87 -14.54 -23.96
C PRO A 231 -12.88 -14.33 -25.11
N GLU A 232 -12.09 -15.36 -25.44
CA GLU A 232 -11.12 -15.31 -26.55
C GLU A 232 -11.70 -14.61 -27.79
N ARG A 233 -10.95 -13.63 -28.31
CA ARG A 233 -11.39 -12.81 -29.44
C ARG A 233 -10.48 -12.96 -30.64
N THR A 234 -11.10 -13.11 -31.80
CA THR A 234 -10.40 -13.01 -33.08
C THR A 234 -10.43 -11.56 -33.57
N LEU A 235 -9.25 -10.99 -33.78
CA LEU A 235 -9.06 -9.70 -34.43
C LEU A 235 -8.75 -9.92 -35.92
N ASN A 236 -9.24 -9.00 -36.75
CA ASN A 236 -9.02 -9.02 -38.18
C ASN A 236 -8.03 -7.91 -38.57
N LEU A 237 -7.00 -8.27 -39.31
CA LEU A 237 -6.06 -7.37 -39.95
C LEU A 237 -6.53 -7.13 -41.39
N LEU A 238 -6.58 -5.88 -41.84
CA LEU A 238 -6.68 -5.49 -43.24
C LEU A 238 -5.44 -4.71 -43.62
N VAL A 239 -4.87 -5.00 -44.78
CA VAL A 239 -3.69 -4.33 -45.31
C VAL A 239 -4.00 -3.77 -46.69
N ILE A 240 -3.69 -2.50 -46.90
CA ILE A 240 -3.96 -1.78 -48.15
C ILE A 240 -2.71 -1.13 -48.71
N ASP A 241 -2.80 -0.84 -49.99
CA ASP A 241 -1.80 -0.11 -50.77
C ASP A 241 -2.42 1.23 -51.15
N THR A 242 -2.03 2.30 -50.45
CA THR A 242 -2.66 3.62 -50.64
C THR A 242 -2.17 4.40 -51.84
N THR A 243 -1.14 3.90 -52.54
CA THR A 243 -0.46 4.63 -53.61
C THR A 243 -0.75 4.04 -54.98
N ASP A 244 -1.42 4.81 -55.85
CA ASP A 244 -1.57 4.45 -57.28
C ASP A 244 -0.31 4.83 -58.05
N ASP A 245 0.74 4.02 -57.91
CA ASP A 245 2.05 4.21 -58.57
C ASP A 245 2.39 3.14 -59.63
N GLY A 246 1.53 2.14 -59.81
CA GLY A 246 1.73 1.05 -60.76
C GLY A 246 2.46 -0.18 -60.19
N GLU A 247 2.88 -0.15 -58.93
CA GLU A 247 3.55 -1.24 -58.22
C GLU A 247 2.68 -1.75 -57.06
N THR A 248 2.80 -3.04 -56.71
CA THR A 248 2.11 -3.56 -55.51
C THR A 248 2.98 -3.27 -54.29
N ASN A 249 2.55 -2.33 -53.45
CA ASN A 249 3.33 -1.87 -52.29
C ASN A 249 2.46 -1.49 -51.08
N TYR A 250 1.99 -2.50 -50.36
CA TYR A 250 1.19 -2.28 -49.15
C TYR A 250 1.92 -1.43 -48.11
N ASP A 251 1.25 -0.41 -47.58
CA ASP A 251 1.85 0.63 -46.74
C ASP A 251 1.01 0.99 -45.50
N GLN A 252 -0.24 0.50 -45.41
CA GLN A 252 -1.11 0.75 -44.26
C GLN A 252 -1.85 -0.51 -43.79
N ALA A 253 -2.09 -0.59 -42.49
CA ALA A 253 -2.83 -1.65 -41.83
C ALA A 253 -3.97 -1.11 -40.95
N PHE A 254 -5.02 -1.92 -40.82
CA PHE A 254 -6.17 -1.72 -39.93
C PHE A 254 -6.35 -2.96 -39.07
N VAL A 255 -6.70 -2.78 -37.81
CA VAL A 255 -7.15 -3.87 -36.92
C VAL A 255 -8.63 -3.65 -36.64
N SER A 256 -9.48 -4.67 -36.71
CA SER A 256 -10.91 -4.54 -36.46
C SER A 256 -11.50 -5.83 -35.89
N THR A 257 -12.43 -5.70 -34.95
CA THR A 257 -13.21 -6.82 -34.41
C THR A 257 -14.24 -7.35 -35.39
N ASP A 258 -14.79 -6.48 -36.25
CA ASP A 258 -16.01 -6.77 -37.02
C ASP A 258 -15.82 -6.66 -38.54
N LYS A 259 -14.56 -6.64 -39.00
CA LYS A 259 -14.20 -6.40 -40.42
C LYS A 259 -14.82 -5.12 -40.98
N ASP A 260 -14.79 -4.04 -40.21
CA ASP A 260 -15.17 -2.71 -40.68
C ASP A 260 -13.99 -1.76 -40.52
N ALA A 261 -13.46 -1.28 -41.65
CA ALA A 261 -12.29 -0.40 -41.69
C ALA A 261 -12.60 1.03 -41.26
N SER A 262 -13.86 1.39 -41.00
CA SER A 262 -14.23 2.68 -40.41
C SER A 262 -14.08 2.71 -38.89
N LEU A 263 -13.94 1.54 -38.25
CA LEU A 263 -13.80 1.44 -36.80
C LEU A 263 -12.39 1.79 -36.31
N THR A 264 -11.40 1.77 -37.20
CA THR A 264 -10.01 2.08 -36.87
C THR A 264 -9.37 2.94 -37.95
N ALA A 265 -8.42 3.79 -37.54
CA ALA A 265 -7.66 4.60 -38.49
C ALA A 265 -6.60 3.74 -39.20
N PRO A 266 -6.23 4.07 -40.46
CA PRO A 266 -5.09 3.45 -41.11
C PRO A 266 -3.80 3.74 -40.34
N VAL A 267 -2.99 2.71 -40.13
CA VAL A 267 -1.71 2.81 -39.45
C VAL A 267 -0.58 2.38 -40.39
N ALA A 268 0.37 3.29 -40.62
CA ALA A 268 1.60 2.99 -41.35
C ALA A 268 2.61 2.24 -40.46
N PRO A 269 3.58 1.52 -41.02
CA PRO A 269 4.63 0.87 -40.21
C PRO A 269 5.34 1.86 -39.28
N GLY A 270 5.50 1.44 -38.02
CA GLY A 270 5.98 2.25 -36.89
C GLY A 270 4.91 3.06 -36.16
N GLY A 271 3.72 3.22 -36.75
CA GLY A 271 2.61 3.97 -36.17
C GLY A 271 1.77 3.15 -35.19
N TRP A 272 0.98 3.88 -34.40
CA TRP A 272 0.00 3.35 -33.45
C TRP A 272 -1.43 3.63 -33.91
N GLY A 273 -2.34 2.72 -33.58
CA GLY A 273 -3.78 2.89 -33.68
C GLY A 273 -4.49 2.26 -32.49
N GLU A 274 -5.80 2.43 -32.45
CA GLU A 274 -6.65 1.92 -31.37
C GLU A 274 -7.85 1.18 -31.96
N ALA A 275 -8.35 0.18 -31.22
CA ALA A 275 -9.59 -0.51 -31.52
C ALA A 275 -10.45 -0.58 -30.25
N ALA A 276 -11.67 -0.07 -30.34
CA ALA A 276 -12.64 -0.18 -29.26
C ALA A 276 -13.31 -1.57 -29.26
N VAL A 277 -13.59 -2.08 -28.07
CA VAL A 277 -14.32 -3.34 -27.85
C VAL A 277 -15.31 -3.18 -26.71
N THR A 278 -16.30 -4.07 -26.62
CA THR A 278 -17.22 -4.13 -25.47
C THR A 278 -17.04 -5.42 -24.69
N LEU A 279 -17.11 -5.33 -23.37
CA LEU A 279 -17.00 -6.48 -22.47
C LEU A 279 -18.33 -7.25 -22.34
N GLN A 280 -18.25 -8.40 -21.69
CA GLN A 280 -19.32 -9.37 -21.43
C GLN A 280 -19.43 -9.66 -19.92
N GLY A 281 -20.27 -10.62 -19.54
CA GLY A 281 -20.44 -11.03 -18.14
C GLY A 281 -21.02 -9.90 -17.28
N ASP A 282 -20.42 -9.69 -16.11
CA ASP A 282 -20.83 -8.62 -15.19
C ASP A 282 -20.52 -7.21 -15.73
N LEU A 283 -19.64 -7.13 -16.74
CA LEU A 283 -19.29 -5.90 -17.46
C LEU A 283 -19.94 -5.82 -18.85
N ALA A 284 -21.06 -6.51 -19.07
CA ALA A 284 -21.73 -6.56 -20.37
C ALA A 284 -22.03 -5.15 -20.92
N GLY A 285 -21.45 -4.83 -22.08
CA GLY A 285 -21.62 -3.55 -22.76
C GLY A 285 -20.68 -2.44 -22.29
N ALA A 286 -19.85 -2.66 -21.28
CA ALA A 286 -18.86 -1.69 -20.82
C ALA A 286 -17.82 -1.41 -21.90
N THR A 287 -17.41 -0.15 -22.01
CA THR A 287 -16.38 0.30 -22.96
C THR A 287 -15.01 -0.20 -22.52
N ALA A 288 -14.32 -0.87 -23.44
CA ALA A 288 -12.92 -1.26 -23.34
C ALA A 288 -12.24 -1.05 -24.69
N GLY A 289 -10.94 -1.30 -24.77
CA GLY A 289 -10.23 -1.22 -26.04
C GLY A 289 -8.82 -1.76 -25.95
N LEU A 290 -8.12 -1.67 -27.06
CA LEU A 290 -6.71 -2.01 -27.17
C LEU A 290 -6.02 -1.01 -28.10
N ALA A 291 -4.74 -0.78 -27.86
CA ALA A 291 -3.86 -0.11 -28.81
C ALA A 291 -3.10 -1.15 -29.63
N PHE A 292 -2.75 -0.82 -30.87
CA PHE A 292 -1.92 -1.67 -31.71
C PHE A 292 -0.85 -0.86 -32.44
N LYS A 293 0.32 -1.46 -32.62
CA LYS A 293 1.45 -0.90 -33.38
C LYS A 293 1.78 -1.80 -34.56
N VAL A 294 1.94 -1.21 -35.75
CA VAL A 294 2.43 -1.93 -36.93
C VAL A 294 3.94 -2.01 -36.84
N LEU A 295 4.48 -3.13 -36.36
CA LEU A 295 5.93 -3.30 -36.16
C LEU A 295 6.68 -3.40 -37.49
N ALA A 296 6.13 -4.18 -38.43
CA ALA A 296 6.68 -4.36 -39.75
C ALA A 296 5.57 -4.59 -40.76
N LEU A 297 5.69 -3.94 -41.92
CA LEU A 297 4.82 -4.15 -43.06
C LEU A 297 5.68 -4.06 -44.33
N ALA A 298 6.14 -5.22 -44.81
CA ALA A 298 6.88 -5.29 -46.07
C ALA A 298 5.93 -4.99 -47.24
N PRO A 299 6.33 -4.18 -48.24
CA PRO A 299 5.47 -3.83 -49.38
C PRO A 299 4.96 -5.04 -50.18
N ASP A 300 5.69 -6.16 -50.15
CA ASP A 300 5.33 -7.43 -50.80
C ASP A 300 4.64 -8.43 -49.85
N LEU A 301 4.36 -8.01 -48.62
CA LEU A 301 3.77 -8.80 -47.54
C LEU A 301 4.61 -10.02 -47.10
N SER A 302 5.88 -10.10 -47.48
CA SER A 302 6.79 -11.18 -47.05
C SER A 302 7.04 -11.18 -45.54
N GLN A 303 6.93 -10.01 -44.91
CA GLN A 303 7.04 -9.82 -43.48
C GLN A 303 5.97 -8.83 -43.01
N VAL A 304 4.99 -9.33 -42.26
CA VAL A 304 3.99 -8.51 -41.57
C VAL A 304 4.00 -8.87 -40.10
N SER A 305 4.07 -7.86 -39.23
CA SER A 305 4.12 -8.01 -37.78
C SER A 305 3.40 -6.84 -37.12
N LEU A 306 2.52 -7.13 -36.17
CA LEU A 306 1.84 -6.14 -35.35
C LEU A 306 1.92 -6.52 -33.87
N TYR A 307 1.96 -5.50 -33.02
CA TYR A 307 1.83 -5.62 -31.59
C TYR A 307 0.45 -5.11 -31.17
N VAL A 308 -0.21 -5.81 -30.27
CA VAL A 308 -1.50 -5.44 -29.66
C VAL A 308 -1.34 -5.45 -28.15
N THR A 309 -1.70 -4.34 -27.50
CA THR A 309 -1.78 -4.29 -26.04
C THR A 309 -2.92 -5.17 -25.54
N PRO A 310 -2.98 -5.50 -24.25
CA PRO A 310 -4.17 -6.13 -23.67
C PRO A 310 -5.45 -5.37 -24.02
N VAL A 311 -6.55 -6.11 -24.14
CA VAL A 311 -7.90 -5.55 -24.04
C VAL A 311 -8.05 -5.01 -22.63
N SER A 312 -8.32 -3.72 -22.52
CA SER A 312 -8.24 -3.02 -21.25
C SER A 312 -9.30 -1.94 -21.08
N ARG A 313 -9.58 -1.62 -19.82
CA ARG A 313 -10.40 -0.47 -19.41
C ARG A 313 -9.76 0.22 -18.21
N LEU A 314 -9.94 1.52 -18.05
CA LEU A 314 -9.53 2.23 -16.83
C LEU A 314 -10.50 1.90 -15.70
N HIS A 315 -9.98 1.59 -14.52
CA HIS A 315 -10.79 1.63 -13.32
C HIS A 315 -11.12 3.07 -12.94
N ALA A 316 -12.36 3.33 -12.53
CA ALA A 316 -12.73 4.61 -11.98
C ALA A 316 -13.93 4.50 -11.05
N SER A 317 -13.91 5.27 -9.97
CA SER A 317 -14.96 5.28 -8.95
C SER A 317 -15.16 6.70 -8.41
N TRP A 318 -16.40 7.03 -8.04
CA TRP A 318 -16.72 8.30 -7.40
C TRP A 318 -18.04 8.14 -6.63
N SER A 319 -17.96 7.93 -5.32
CA SER A 319 -19.17 7.68 -4.52
C SER A 319 -19.98 8.94 -4.22
N GLY A 320 -19.33 10.10 -4.15
CA GLY A 320 -19.96 11.39 -3.86
C GLY A 320 -20.57 12.15 -5.05
N CYS A 321 -20.63 11.58 -6.25
CA CYS A 321 -21.11 12.29 -7.46
C CYS A 321 -22.61 12.14 -7.78
N GLU A 322 -23.43 11.89 -6.77
CA GLU A 322 -24.87 11.78 -6.95
C GLU A 322 -25.44 13.01 -7.69
N GLY A 323 -26.11 12.77 -8.81
CA GLY A 323 -26.75 13.82 -9.62
C GLY A 323 -25.87 14.48 -10.68
N LEU A 324 -24.60 14.09 -10.84
CA LEU A 324 -23.79 14.46 -12.00
C LEU A 324 -24.07 13.53 -13.19
N ASP A 325 -24.20 14.11 -14.38
CA ASP A 325 -24.46 13.36 -15.62
C ASP A 325 -23.41 12.27 -15.88
N ALA A 326 -22.16 12.50 -15.48
CA ALA A 326 -21.08 11.52 -15.57
C ALA A 326 -21.30 10.28 -14.69
N CYS A 327 -22.13 10.37 -13.65
CA CYS A 327 -22.31 9.31 -12.67
C CYS A 327 -23.66 8.60 -12.74
N VAL A 328 -24.70 9.27 -13.26
CA VAL A 328 -26.04 8.68 -13.39
C VAL A 328 -26.26 7.96 -14.73
N ARG A 329 -25.26 7.99 -15.62
CA ARG A 329 -25.26 7.22 -16.87
C ARG A 329 -25.28 5.71 -16.59
N GLU A 330 -25.85 4.94 -17.52
CA GLU A 330 -25.69 3.48 -17.51
C GLU A 330 -24.20 3.11 -17.53
N GLY A 331 -23.76 2.25 -16.59
CA GLY A 331 -22.34 1.94 -16.36
C GLY A 331 -21.62 2.91 -15.40
N GLY A 332 -22.28 3.96 -14.93
CA GLY A 332 -21.77 4.87 -13.89
C GLY A 332 -20.57 5.71 -14.30
N PHE A 333 -19.82 6.19 -13.30
CA PHE A 333 -18.64 7.04 -13.51
C PHE A 333 -17.54 6.33 -14.33
N ALA A 334 -17.30 5.05 -14.06
CA ALA A 334 -16.32 4.23 -14.78
C ALA A 334 -16.57 4.23 -16.29
N GLU A 335 -17.83 4.10 -16.70
CA GLU A 335 -18.19 4.10 -18.12
C GLU A 335 -18.03 5.49 -18.73
N SER A 336 -18.39 6.56 -18.03
CA SER A 336 -18.17 7.93 -18.52
C SER A 336 -16.69 8.24 -18.76
N VAL A 337 -15.81 7.76 -17.89
CA VAL A 337 -14.35 7.89 -18.04
C VAL A 337 -13.86 7.14 -19.29
N ASN A 338 -14.22 5.86 -19.44
CA ASN A 338 -13.75 5.04 -20.56
C ASN A 338 -14.31 5.51 -21.92
N GLN A 339 -15.56 5.99 -21.97
CA GLN A 339 -16.12 6.59 -23.19
C GLN A 339 -15.41 7.88 -23.59
N GLN A 340 -14.95 8.67 -22.62
CA GLN A 340 -14.29 9.94 -22.88
C GLN A 340 -12.82 9.76 -23.27
N LEU A 341 -12.10 8.88 -22.58
CA LEU A 341 -10.64 8.71 -22.72
C LEU A 341 -10.24 7.67 -23.78
N GLY A 342 -11.19 6.90 -24.31
CA GLY A 342 -10.94 5.92 -25.36
C GLY A 342 -10.33 4.61 -24.84
N ALA A 343 -9.57 3.93 -25.69
CA ALA A 343 -8.99 2.63 -25.37
C ALA A 343 -7.96 2.77 -24.23
N ALA A 344 -8.19 2.07 -23.12
CA ALA A 344 -7.26 2.12 -22.00
C ALA A 344 -5.94 1.43 -22.36
N ILE A 345 -4.82 2.06 -22.02
CA ILE A 345 -3.49 1.54 -22.36
C ILE A 345 -2.90 0.86 -21.13
N SER A 346 -3.10 -0.46 -21.05
CA SER A 346 -2.42 -1.29 -20.06
C SER A 346 -0.93 -1.40 -20.36
N ARG A 347 -0.15 -1.44 -19.28
CA ARG A 347 1.32 -1.54 -19.29
C ARG A 347 1.70 -2.98 -19.00
N ASP A 348 1.51 -3.84 -20.00
CA ASP A 348 1.91 -5.25 -19.96
C ASP A 348 3.22 -5.42 -20.74
N ASP A 349 4.27 -5.83 -20.03
CA ASP A 349 5.61 -6.02 -20.54
C ASP A 349 5.92 -7.49 -20.88
N ALA A 350 4.96 -8.42 -20.79
CA ALA A 350 5.16 -9.84 -21.09
C ALA A 350 5.73 -10.05 -22.49
N VAL A 351 5.24 -9.30 -23.48
CA VAL A 351 5.75 -9.31 -24.86
C VAL A 351 7.18 -8.78 -24.98
N LEU A 352 7.60 -7.85 -24.11
CA LEU A 352 8.99 -7.36 -24.05
C LEU A 352 9.86 -8.44 -23.43
N ARG A 353 9.44 -9.03 -22.31
CA ARG A 353 10.14 -10.16 -21.67
C ARG A 353 10.28 -11.35 -22.60
N ALA A 354 9.27 -11.63 -23.42
CA ALA A 354 9.33 -12.69 -24.42
C ALA A 354 10.21 -12.36 -25.64
N GLY A 355 10.78 -11.15 -25.72
CA GLY A 355 11.61 -10.70 -26.84
C GLY A 355 10.83 -10.46 -28.14
N LEU A 356 9.53 -10.23 -28.04
CA LEU A 356 8.63 -10.04 -29.19
C LEU A 356 8.53 -8.57 -29.64
N ILE A 357 8.81 -7.63 -28.74
CA ILE A 357 8.93 -6.20 -29.02
C ILE A 357 10.25 -5.63 -28.50
N ASP A 358 10.62 -4.44 -28.96
CA ASP A 358 11.78 -3.71 -28.45
C ASP A 358 11.42 -2.73 -27.32
N GLU A 359 12.45 -2.29 -26.59
CA GLU A 359 12.28 -1.33 -25.49
C GLU A 359 11.70 0.01 -25.93
N GLN A 360 11.99 0.43 -27.17
CA GLN A 360 11.45 1.65 -27.76
C GLN A 360 9.92 1.55 -27.88
N THR A 361 9.41 0.42 -28.38
CA THR A 361 7.97 0.17 -28.47
C THR A 361 7.31 0.12 -27.09
N PHE A 362 7.94 -0.52 -26.11
CA PHE A 362 7.43 -0.53 -24.74
C PHE A 362 7.48 0.85 -24.08
N ALA A 363 8.50 1.66 -24.35
CA ALA A 363 8.58 3.03 -23.87
C ALA A 363 7.50 3.93 -24.46
N GLU A 364 7.17 3.76 -25.74
CA GLU A 364 6.05 4.45 -26.38
C GLU A 364 4.71 4.10 -25.73
N GLN A 365 4.46 2.81 -25.45
CA GLN A 365 3.26 2.37 -24.71
C GLN A 365 3.17 3.02 -23.33
N ARG A 366 4.27 3.06 -22.57
CA ARG A 366 4.31 3.72 -21.25
C ARG A 366 4.04 5.22 -21.35
N ALA A 367 4.68 5.90 -22.32
CA ALA A 367 4.45 7.32 -22.55
C ALA A 367 2.99 7.62 -22.92
N ALA A 368 2.36 6.75 -23.72
CA ALA A 368 0.95 6.85 -24.06
C ALA A 368 0.03 6.64 -22.84
N SER A 369 0.33 5.66 -21.98
CA SER A 369 -0.40 5.45 -20.71
C SER A 369 -0.30 6.66 -19.76
N LEU A 370 0.87 7.30 -19.66
CA LEU A 370 1.04 8.55 -18.90
C LEU A 370 0.33 9.74 -19.56
N ALA A 371 0.30 9.81 -20.89
CA ALA A 371 -0.48 10.81 -21.60
C ALA A 371 -1.98 10.66 -21.32
N GLN A 372 -2.50 9.42 -21.30
CA GLN A 372 -3.88 9.12 -20.92
C GLN A 372 -4.17 9.50 -19.46
N THR A 373 -3.20 9.33 -18.55
CA THR A 373 -3.31 9.79 -17.15
C THR A 373 -3.46 11.32 -17.09
N ARG A 374 -2.71 12.06 -17.92
CA ARG A 374 -2.84 13.52 -18.04
C ARG A 374 -4.19 13.93 -18.64
N GLU A 375 -4.70 13.18 -19.61
CA GLU A 375 -6.03 13.40 -20.19
C GLU A 375 -7.14 13.13 -19.17
N ALA A 376 -7.00 12.10 -18.34
CA ALA A 376 -7.91 11.83 -17.22
C ALA A 376 -7.96 13.01 -16.23
N LEU A 377 -6.80 13.57 -15.90
CA LEU A 377 -6.72 14.78 -15.07
C LEU A 377 -7.41 15.99 -15.74
N ALA A 378 -7.21 16.17 -17.04
CA ALA A 378 -7.86 17.24 -17.80
C ALA A 378 -9.38 17.05 -17.88
N PHE A 379 -9.86 15.82 -18.03
CA PHE A 379 -11.29 15.49 -17.99
C PHE A 379 -11.90 15.83 -16.62
N LEU A 380 -11.26 15.40 -15.53
CA LEU A 380 -11.74 15.69 -14.17
C LEU A 380 -11.80 17.20 -13.90
N THR A 381 -10.71 17.91 -14.14
CA THR A 381 -10.56 19.31 -13.71
C THR A 381 -11.14 20.31 -14.70
N GLY A 382 -11.16 19.97 -15.99
CA GLY A 382 -11.71 20.78 -17.07
C GLY A 382 -13.18 20.46 -17.33
N ASP A 383 -13.46 19.28 -17.89
CA ASP A 383 -14.81 18.94 -18.37
C ASP A 383 -15.81 18.75 -17.23
N LEU A 384 -15.38 18.12 -16.12
CA LEU A 384 -16.21 17.92 -14.93
C LEU A 384 -16.10 19.07 -13.91
N GLY A 385 -15.12 19.96 -14.07
CA GLY A 385 -14.93 21.12 -13.18
C GLY A 385 -14.57 20.75 -11.74
N VAL A 386 -13.93 19.60 -11.52
CA VAL A 386 -13.49 19.15 -10.18
C VAL A 386 -12.27 19.95 -9.75
N HIS A 387 -12.37 20.63 -8.61
CA HIS A 387 -11.26 21.37 -8.00
C HIS A 387 -10.95 20.79 -6.62
N PRO A 388 -10.11 19.75 -6.54
CA PRO A 388 -9.82 19.07 -5.27
C PRO A 388 -8.98 19.95 -4.34
N ASP A 389 -9.21 19.82 -3.03
CA ASP A 389 -8.30 20.31 -1.99
C ASP A 389 -7.05 19.42 -1.90
N LEU A 390 -7.18 18.12 -2.15
CA LEU A 390 -6.08 17.15 -2.22
C LEU A 390 -6.15 16.37 -3.54
N LEU A 391 -5.12 16.51 -4.37
CA LEU A 391 -4.93 15.75 -5.60
C LEU A 391 -3.81 14.72 -5.41
N LEU A 392 -4.15 13.44 -5.52
CA LEU A 392 -3.20 12.33 -5.54
C LEU A 392 -2.81 11.99 -6.99
N LEU A 393 -1.52 11.96 -7.28
CA LEU A 393 -1.00 11.61 -8.60
C LEU A 393 -0.01 10.45 -8.51
N GLY A 394 -0.30 9.37 -9.22
CA GLY A 394 0.63 8.25 -9.38
C GLY A 394 1.21 8.20 -10.78
N ALA A 395 2.51 7.97 -10.87
CA ALA A 395 3.17 7.66 -12.13
C ALA A 395 4.22 6.56 -11.93
N ASP A 396 4.49 5.81 -12.99
CA ASP A 396 5.51 4.77 -13.00
C ASP A 396 6.37 4.94 -14.24
N ILE A 397 7.68 5.08 -14.04
CA ILE A 397 8.67 5.28 -15.10
C ILE A 397 9.73 4.17 -15.14
N THR A 398 9.54 3.08 -14.39
CA THR A 398 10.43 1.90 -14.36
C THR A 398 10.85 1.48 -15.77
N THR A 399 12.15 1.55 -16.07
CA THR A 399 12.74 1.12 -17.36
C THR A 399 13.09 -0.37 -17.29
N SER A 400 12.30 -1.17 -18.00
CA SER A 400 12.29 -2.66 -18.10
C SER A 400 11.85 -3.41 -16.83
N ALA A 401 11.07 -4.47 -17.04
CA ALA A 401 9.97 -4.85 -16.18
C ALA A 401 9.84 -6.37 -15.88
N ALA A 402 8.95 -6.60 -14.91
CA ALA A 402 8.16 -7.75 -14.44
C ALA A 402 8.62 -8.81 -13.45
N ALA A 403 7.91 -8.81 -12.32
CA ALA A 403 7.59 -10.04 -11.63
C ALA A 403 7.38 -11.18 -12.65
N ASP A 404 8.28 -12.16 -12.57
CA ASP A 404 8.27 -13.47 -13.18
C ASP A 404 8.44 -13.65 -14.72
N ALA A 405 9.27 -14.67 -15.00
CA ALA A 405 9.57 -15.38 -16.25
C ALA A 405 10.34 -14.64 -17.37
N GLY A 406 11.50 -15.22 -17.73
CA GLY A 406 12.55 -14.58 -18.53
C GLY A 406 12.52 -14.77 -20.06
N ALA A 407 13.01 -13.76 -20.75
CA ALA A 407 13.90 -13.84 -21.92
C ALA A 407 14.52 -12.45 -22.20
N ALA A 408 15.48 -12.44 -23.13
CA ALA A 408 16.55 -11.45 -23.24
C ALA A 408 16.24 -10.21 -24.08
N THR A 409 16.44 -9.02 -23.48
CA THR A 409 16.81 -7.79 -24.21
C THR A 409 17.66 -6.88 -23.29
N PRO A 410 18.80 -6.36 -23.77
CA PRO A 410 19.69 -5.57 -22.92
C PRO A 410 19.06 -4.22 -22.57
N VAL A 411 19.27 -3.78 -21.33
CA VAL A 411 18.57 -2.62 -20.78
C VAL A 411 19.13 -1.28 -21.23
N ALA A 412 18.21 -0.46 -21.71
CA ALA A 412 18.28 0.98 -21.74
C ALA A 412 18.48 1.55 -20.33
N GLY A 413 19.71 1.98 -20.04
CA GLY A 413 19.92 2.98 -19.00
C GLY A 413 19.14 4.27 -19.31
N ALA A 414 19.03 5.14 -18.31
CA ALA A 414 18.47 6.49 -18.37
C ALA A 414 19.03 7.43 -19.47
N THR A 415 19.97 6.97 -20.29
CA THR A 415 20.61 7.72 -21.39
C THR A 415 20.07 7.33 -22.76
N THR A 416 18.93 6.63 -22.82
CA THR A 416 18.25 6.29 -24.08
C THR A 416 17.00 7.15 -24.24
N ALA A 417 16.62 7.47 -25.48
CA ALA A 417 15.43 8.26 -25.79
C ALA A 417 14.14 7.70 -25.14
N ALA A 418 14.07 6.37 -24.96
CA ALA A 418 13.00 5.67 -24.27
C ALA A 418 12.90 5.96 -22.76
N GLY A 419 14.04 6.11 -22.07
CA GLY A 419 14.07 6.53 -20.67
C GLY A 419 13.68 8.00 -20.50
N GLU A 420 14.22 8.87 -21.37
CA GLU A 420 13.95 10.32 -21.35
C GLU A 420 12.46 10.64 -21.52
N ALA A 421 11.76 9.92 -22.42
CA ALA A 421 10.33 10.09 -22.66
C ALA A 421 9.46 9.91 -21.39
N GLY A 422 9.83 8.99 -20.50
CA GLY A 422 9.11 8.77 -19.24
C GLY A 422 9.20 9.95 -18.29
N TYR A 423 10.40 10.50 -18.09
CA TYR A 423 10.60 11.70 -17.25
C TYR A 423 9.88 12.92 -17.82
N VAL A 424 9.96 13.13 -19.14
CA VAL A 424 9.25 14.22 -19.81
C VAL A 424 7.73 14.07 -19.68
N ALA A 425 7.20 12.84 -19.77
CA ALA A 425 5.77 12.60 -19.56
C ALA A 425 5.33 12.93 -18.12
N VAL A 426 6.15 12.57 -17.12
CA VAL A 426 5.90 12.93 -15.71
C VAL A 426 6.00 14.44 -15.49
N ASP A 427 7.00 15.12 -16.06
CA ASP A 427 7.13 16.58 -15.97
C ASP A 427 5.89 17.28 -16.53
N ASN A 428 5.40 16.83 -17.69
CA ASN A 428 4.17 17.32 -18.29
C ASN A 428 2.92 17.05 -17.44
N LEU A 429 2.86 15.90 -16.76
CA LEU A 429 1.75 15.57 -15.85
C LEU A 429 1.75 16.50 -14.62
N LEU A 430 2.92 16.75 -14.03
CA LEU A 430 3.08 17.68 -12.91
C LEU A 430 2.67 19.09 -13.31
N GLY A 431 3.13 19.58 -14.47
CA GLY A 431 2.77 20.92 -14.95
C GLY A 431 1.28 21.05 -15.27
N ALA A 432 0.64 19.99 -15.77
CA ALA A 432 -0.80 19.95 -15.98
C ALA A 432 -1.56 20.02 -14.64
N ALA A 433 -1.09 19.33 -13.60
CA ALA A 433 -1.69 19.36 -12.28
C ALA A 433 -1.58 20.71 -11.58
N GLU A 434 -0.40 21.33 -11.61
CA GLU A 434 -0.22 22.69 -11.10
C GLU A 434 -1.13 23.68 -11.82
N SER A 435 -1.23 23.58 -13.15
CA SER A 435 -2.11 24.43 -13.96
C SER A 435 -3.59 24.21 -13.64
N ALA A 436 -4.01 22.95 -13.46
CA ALA A 436 -5.39 22.59 -13.14
C ALA A 436 -5.86 23.13 -11.78
N LEU A 437 -4.93 23.30 -10.83
CA LEU A 437 -5.18 23.88 -9.51
C LEU A 437 -4.80 25.37 -9.42
N GLY A 438 -4.66 26.05 -10.57
CA GLY A 438 -4.50 27.50 -10.64
C GLY A 438 -3.09 28.02 -10.32
N GLY A 439 -2.07 27.15 -10.25
CA GLY A 439 -0.67 27.52 -10.02
C GLY A 439 -0.34 27.94 -8.58
N GLU A 440 -1.28 27.80 -7.65
CA GLU A 440 -1.10 28.16 -6.23
C GLU A 440 -1.23 26.94 -5.29
N ALA A 441 -1.08 25.73 -5.81
CA ALA A 441 -1.09 24.52 -4.99
C ALA A 441 0.25 24.32 -4.26
N ASN A 442 0.19 23.75 -3.06
CA ASN A 442 1.36 23.10 -2.47
C ASN A 442 1.60 21.77 -3.20
N LEU A 443 2.86 21.40 -3.40
CA LEU A 443 3.29 20.14 -4.00
C LEU A 443 4.19 19.40 -3.02
N MET A 444 3.92 18.10 -2.86
CA MET A 444 4.83 17.13 -2.29
C MET A 444 5.01 16.01 -3.32
N LEU A 445 6.19 15.94 -3.94
CA LEU A 445 6.55 14.91 -4.92
C LEU A 445 7.56 13.95 -4.30
N ALA A 446 7.17 12.70 -4.12
CA ALA A 446 8.04 11.62 -3.69
C ALA A 446 8.56 10.85 -4.91
N SER A 447 9.86 10.93 -5.18
CA SER A 447 10.51 10.01 -6.11
C SER A 447 10.86 8.71 -5.40
N LEU A 448 10.24 7.62 -5.81
CA LEU A 448 10.44 6.29 -5.29
C LEU A 448 11.25 5.48 -6.30
N GLY A 449 12.36 4.88 -5.87
CA GLY A 449 13.12 3.95 -6.73
C GLY A 449 14.57 4.32 -7.03
N SER A 450 15.32 4.87 -6.07
CA SER A 450 16.77 5.09 -6.18
C SER A 450 17.57 3.77 -6.20
N GLY A 451 17.31 2.93 -7.20
CA GLY A 451 17.97 1.65 -7.43
C GLY A 451 19.09 1.77 -8.45
N VAL A 452 20.11 0.93 -8.29
CA VAL A 452 21.10 0.65 -9.33
C VAL A 452 20.46 -0.34 -10.30
N ALA A 453 20.41 -0.03 -11.59
CA ALA A 453 19.97 -0.99 -12.59
C ALA A 453 20.85 -2.24 -12.53
N THR A 454 20.25 -3.40 -12.31
CA THR A 454 20.99 -4.64 -12.06
C THR A 454 20.44 -5.84 -12.81
N THR A 455 21.34 -6.58 -13.45
CA THR A 455 21.04 -7.89 -14.01
C THR A 455 21.19 -9.02 -12.98
N GLN A 456 21.68 -8.76 -11.77
CA GLN A 456 22.02 -9.82 -10.83
C GLN A 456 20.79 -10.22 -10.00
N VAL A 457 20.25 -11.41 -10.27
CA VAL A 457 19.03 -11.94 -9.65
C VAL A 457 19.36 -13.10 -8.71
N VAL A 458 18.75 -13.10 -7.55
CA VAL A 458 18.77 -14.17 -6.54
C VAL A 458 17.40 -14.84 -6.51
N ASP A 459 17.34 -16.14 -6.75
CA ASP A 459 16.10 -16.90 -6.63
C ASP A 459 15.97 -17.48 -5.23
N ALA A 460 15.07 -16.92 -4.42
CA ALA A 460 14.86 -17.36 -3.04
C ALA A 460 14.37 -18.81 -2.96
N GLY A 461 13.54 -19.26 -3.91
CA GLY A 461 13.10 -20.65 -3.99
C GLY A 461 14.26 -21.59 -4.30
N ALA A 462 15.18 -21.18 -5.18
CA ALA A 462 16.37 -21.96 -5.51
C ALA A 462 17.35 -22.04 -4.33
N VAL A 463 17.50 -20.98 -3.54
CA VAL A 463 18.29 -21.01 -2.28
C VAL A 463 17.74 -22.07 -1.33
N LEU A 464 16.43 -22.06 -1.08
CA LEU A 464 15.77 -23.00 -0.18
C LEU A 464 15.87 -24.46 -0.68
N ALA A 465 15.64 -24.68 -1.98
CA ALA A 465 15.73 -26.00 -2.60
C ALA A 465 17.18 -26.55 -2.57
N ALA A 466 18.18 -25.71 -2.87
CA ALA A 466 19.58 -26.11 -2.87
C ALA A 466 20.10 -26.45 -1.46
N ALA A 467 19.53 -25.82 -0.42
CA ALA A 467 19.78 -26.15 0.97
C ALA A 467 19.05 -27.43 1.44
N GLY A 468 18.16 -27.99 0.62
CA GLY A 468 17.36 -29.17 0.97
C GLY A 468 16.20 -28.88 1.92
N LEU A 469 15.78 -27.61 2.01
CA LEU A 469 14.68 -27.16 2.89
C LEU A 469 13.31 -27.27 2.22
N THR A 470 13.26 -27.51 0.91
CA THR A 470 12.05 -27.80 0.13
C THR A 470 12.27 -29.01 -0.78
N GLU A 471 11.20 -29.75 -1.12
CA GLU A 471 11.30 -30.93 -2.01
C GLU A 471 11.61 -30.56 -3.47
N GLY A 472 11.33 -29.31 -3.86
CA GLY A 472 11.56 -28.80 -5.20
C GLY A 472 11.65 -27.27 -5.22
N LEU A 473 11.80 -26.73 -6.43
CA LEU A 473 11.79 -25.30 -6.67
C LEU A 473 10.35 -24.75 -6.49
N GLN A 474 10.24 -23.55 -5.93
CA GLN A 474 8.96 -22.84 -5.95
C GLN A 474 8.56 -22.48 -7.39
N PRO A 475 7.30 -22.63 -7.78
CA PRO A 475 6.86 -22.34 -9.15
C PRO A 475 6.78 -20.83 -9.44
N GLY A 476 6.77 -19.97 -8.43
CA GLY A 476 6.71 -18.52 -8.58
C GLY A 476 6.76 -17.78 -7.24
N ASN A 477 6.68 -16.45 -7.28
CA ASN A 477 6.69 -15.61 -6.09
C ASN A 477 5.52 -15.95 -5.14
N CYS A 478 5.79 -16.09 -3.84
CA CYS A 478 4.81 -16.45 -2.80
C CYS A 478 4.07 -17.80 -2.98
N LEU A 479 4.45 -18.62 -3.96
CA LEU A 479 3.87 -19.94 -4.17
C LEU A 479 4.78 -21.02 -3.58
N PRO A 480 4.26 -21.88 -2.67
CA PRO A 480 5.08 -22.93 -2.07
C PRO A 480 5.53 -23.96 -3.11
N ALA A 481 6.67 -24.61 -2.85
CA ALA A 481 7.15 -25.71 -3.67
C ALA A 481 6.16 -26.90 -3.59
N PRO A 482 5.92 -27.64 -4.69
CA PRO A 482 5.09 -28.84 -4.67
C PRO A 482 5.67 -29.89 -3.72
N VAL A 483 4.80 -30.60 -2.98
CA VAL A 483 5.17 -31.73 -2.11
C VAL A 483 4.67 -33.05 -2.69
N SER A 484 5.46 -34.10 -2.52
CA SER A 484 5.13 -35.45 -2.98
C SER A 484 4.24 -36.18 -1.99
N MET A 485 2.98 -36.43 -2.38
CA MET A 485 2.03 -37.19 -1.56
C MET A 485 2.24 -38.71 -1.75
N PRO A 486 2.45 -39.51 -0.67
CA PRO A 486 2.53 -40.96 -0.79
C PRO A 486 1.21 -41.57 -1.28
N GLU A 487 1.27 -42.52 -2.20
CA GLU A 487 0.10 -43.21 -2.75
C GLU A 487 -0.73 -43.87 -1.64
N GLY A 488 -2.01 -43.49 -1.50
CA GLY A 488 -2.94 -44.03 -0.48
C GLY A 488 -3.09 -43.20 0.80
N THR A 489 -2.65 -41.94 0.82
CA THR A 489 -2.93 -40.98 1.90
C THR A 489 -4.43 -40.62 1.95
N PRO A 490 -5.12 -40.74 3.10
CA PRO A 490 -6.50 -40.26 3.27
C PRO A 490 -6.60 -38.72 3.23
N ASP A 491 -7.84 -38.22 3.17
CA ASP A 491 -8.23 -36.79 3.09
C ASP A 491 -7.32 -35.82 3.90
N PRO A 492 -6.91 -34.65 3.33
CA PRO A 492 -5.83 -33.78 3.83
C PRO A 492 -6.02 -33.23 5.25
N GLU A 493 -7.24 -33.25 5.80
CA GLU A 493 -7.55 -32.71 7.12
C GLU A 493 -6.91 -33.48 8.30
N SER A 494 -6.11 -34.53 8.06
CA SER A 494 -5.60 -35.42 9.11
C SER A 494 -4.10 -35.74 9.11
N LEU A 495 -3.30 -35.18 8.19
CA LEU A 495 -1.84 -35.42 8.16
C LEU A 495 -1.03 -34.15 7.81
N PRO A 496 0.12 -33.91 8.46
CA PRO A 496 1.02 -32.78 8.16
C PRO A 496 1.85 -33.04 6.89
N VAL A 497 1.19 -33.20 5.73
CA VAL A 497 1.85 -33.47 4.43
C VAL A 497 1.67 -32.27 3.49
N GLY A 498 2.02 -31.08 4.00
CA GLY A 498 2.00 -29.82 3.24
C GLY A 498 3.40 -29.23 3.09
N PRO A 499 3.61 -28.30 2.15
CA PRO A 499 4.87 -27.57 2.01
C PRO A 499 5.28 -26.93 3.33
N GLN A 500 6.56 -27.00 3.67
CA GLN A 500 7.09 -26.49 4.95
C GLN A 500 7.37 -24.99 4.90
N LEU A 501 7.77 -24.48 3.74
CA LEU A 501 8.25 -23.12 3.55
C LEU A 501 7.65 -22.51 2.30
N LYS A 502 7.53 -21.18 2.33
CA LYS A 502 7.47 -20.40 1.11
C LYS A 502 8.20 -19.07 1.22
N ALA A 503 8.76 -18.61 0.11
CA ALA A 503 9.39 -17.31 -0.01
C ALA A 503 8.51 -16.35 -0.83
N CYS A 504 8.27 -15.18 -0.27
CA CYS A 504 7.70 -14.02 -0.94
C CYS A 504 8.80 -12.97 -1.06
N TRP A 505 8.96 -12.35 -2.22
CA TRP A 505 10.00 -11.34 -2.39
C TRP A 505 9.53 -10.14 -3.18
N ASP A 506 10.21 -9.03 -2.93
CA ASP A 506 10.06 -7.78 -3.63
C ASP A 506 11.37 -6.98 -3.57
N GLY A 507 11.86 -6.56 -4.73
CA GLY A 507 13.14 -5.85 -4.85
C GLY A 507 14.29 -6.62 -4.19
N GLN A 508 14.86 -6.07 -3.12
CA GLN A 508 15.96 -6.68 -2.38
C GLN A 508 15.56 -7.39 -1.09
N LEU A 509 14.26 -7.43 -0.80
CA LEU A 509 13.73 -8.02 0.42
C LEU A 509 12.99 -9.30 0.10
N ALA A 510 13.26 -10.36 0.86
CA ALA A 510 12.46 -11.58 0.85
C ALA A 510 11.95 -11.88 2.26
N GLN A 511 10.70 -12.31 2.34
CA GLN A 511 10.05 -12.82 3.53
C GLN A 511 9.83 -14.32 3.37
N ILE A 512 10.40 -15.08 4.28
CA ILE A 512 10.28 -16.53 4.31
C ILE A 512 9.25 -16.89 5.39
N TYR A 513 8.21 -17.60 5.00
CA TYR A 513 7.14 -18.07 5.88
C TYR A 513 7.29 -19.55 6.14
N VAL A 514 7.09 -19.94 7.39
CA VAL A 514 7.05 -21.33 7.85
C VAL A 514 5.59 -21.77 7.99
N ASN A 515 5.25 -22.94 7.45
CA ASN A 515 3.94 -23.56 7.61
C ASN A 515 3.82 -24.23 9.00
N LEU A 516 3.75 -23.39 10.04
CA LEU A 516 3.86 -23.78 11.44
C LEU A 516 2.56 -24.40 11.98
N ASP A 517 2.67 -25.60 12.54
CA ASP A 517 1.57 -26.30 13.23
C ASP A 517 1.05 -25.47 14.41
N GLY A 518 -0.28 -25.42 14.55
CA GLY A 518 -0.96 -24.58 15.54
C GLY A 518 -1.06 -23.09 15.21
N ARG A 519 -0.28 -22.58 14.23
CA ARG A 519 -0.46 -21.22 13.67
C ARG A 519 -1.24 -21.24 12.36
N GLU A 520 -0.87 -22.14 11.46
CA GLU A 520 -1.55 -22.36 10.18
C GLU A 520 -2.57 -23.49 10.29
N ALA A 521 -3.69 -23.40 9.55
CA ALA A 521 -4.77 -24.39 9.66
C ALA A 521 -4.32 -25.81 9.29
N ALA A 522 -3.35 -25.93 8.38
CA ALA A 522 -2.75 -27.18 7.92
C ALA A 522 -1.20 -27.12 8.04
N GLY A 523 -0.70 -26.73 9.21
CA GLY A 523 0.73 -26.65 9.49
C GLY A 523 1.47 -27.98 9.34
N SER A 524 2.62 -27.96 8.67
CA SER A 524 3.47 -29.14 8.44
C SER A 524 4.79 -29.12 9.23
N VAL A 525 5.11 -28.01 9.89
CA VAL A 525 6.30 -27.85 10.74
C VAL A 525 5.89 -27.78 12.20
N ALA A 526 6.41 -28.68 13.03
CA ALA A 526 6.16 -28.67 14.46
C ALA A 526 6.77 -27.44 15.16
N GLU A 527 6.13 -26.94 16.22
CA GLU A 527 6.57 -25.75 16.95
C GLU A 527 8.00 -25.86 17.49
N ASP A 528 8.41 -27.05 17.95
CA ASP A 528 9.77 -27.30 18.48
C ASP A 528 10.85 -27.36 17.40
N ALA A 529 10.47 -27.41 16.12
CA ALA A 529 11.38 -27.38 14.98
C ALA A 529 11.59 -25.97 14.40
N LEU A 530 10.77 -24.98 14.81
CA LEU A 530 10.78 -23.64 14.21
C LEU A 530 12.15 -22.96 14.32
N GLU A 531 12.74 -22.93 15.51
CA GLU A 531 13.99 -22.21 15.75
C GLU A 531 15.16 -22.82 14.96
N VAL A 532 15.21 -24.16 14.88
CA VAL A 532 16.22 -24.87 14.09
C VAL A 532 16.05 -24.54 12.60
N LEU A 533 14.81 -24.55 12.10
CA LEU A 533 14.52 -24.26 10.71
C LEU A 533 14.85 -22.79 10.36
N GLN A 534 14.60 -21.84 11.26
CA GLN A 534 15.00 -20.44 11.07
C GLN A 534 16.53 -20.29 10.94
N ASP A 535 17.31 -21.01 11.77
CA ASP A 535 18.77 -21.02 11.68
C ASP A 535 19.27 -21.64 10.37
N GLU A 536 18.63 -22.72 9.91
CA GLU A 536 18.95 -23.36 8.63
C GLU A 536 18.65 -22.44 7.44
N ILE A 537 17.52 -21.74 7.45
CA ILE A 537 17.17 -20.71 6.45
C ILE A 537 18.22 -19.60 6.46
N ALA A 538 18.54 -19.04 7.63
CA ALA A 538 19.52 -17.96 7.74
C ALA A 538 20.90 -18.38 7.25
N ALA A 539 21.32 -19.60 7.56
CA ALA A 539 22.57 -20.18 7.07
C ALA A 539 22.55 -20.35 5.53
N ALA A 540 21.44 -20.82 4.95
CA ALA A 540 21.28 -20.98 3.51
C ALA A 540 21.47 -19.65 2.75
N PHE A 541 20.78 -18.59 3.19
CA PHE A 541 20.92 -17.27 2.58
C PHE A 541 22.30 -16.65 2.82
N THR A 542 22.84 -16.74 4.03
CA THR A 542 24.18 -16.21 4.34
C THR A 542 25.29 -16.90 3.53
N ALA A 543 25.06 -18.13 3.05
CA ALA A 543 25.99 -18.88 2.21
C ALA A 543 25.95 -18.49 0.72
N VAL A 544 24.96 -17.70 0.27
CA VAL A 544 24.81 -17.31 -1.14
C VAL A 544 26.02 -16.50 -1.62
N ARG A 545 26.60 -16.90 -2.75
CA ARG A 545 27.73 -16.23 -3.41
C ARG A 545 27.45 -16.08 -4.90
N ALA A 546 27.83 -14.95 -5.47
CA ALA A 546 27.82 -14.76 -6.91
C ALA A 546 28.96 -15.58 -7.55
N SER A 547 28.68 -16.26 -8.65
CA SER A 547 29.64 -17.15 -9.32
C SER A 547 30.79 -16.39 -9.98
N ASP A 548 30.54 -15.17 -10.44
CA ASP A 548 31.48 -14.23 -11.05
C ASP A 548 32.22 -13.35 -10.01
N ALA A 549 31.69 -13.24 -8.80
CA ALA A 549 32.26 -12.46 -7.70
C ALA A 549 32.11 -13.18 -6.34
N PRO A 550 32.77 -14.34 -6.12
CA PRO A 550 32.55 -15.19 -4.95
C PRO A 550 32.99 -14.56 -3.62
N ASP A 551 33.79 -13.49 -3.67
CA ASP A 551 34.23 -12.73 -2.49
C ASP A 551 33.27 -11.57 -2.12
N SER A 552 32.28 -11.27 -2.97
CA SER A 552 31.28 -10.22 -2.69
C SER A 552 30.11 -10.79 -1.89
N ALA A 553 29.73 -10.11 -0.81
CA ALA A 553 28.56 -10.47 -0.02
C ALA A 553 27.28 -10.16 -0.81
N VAL A 554 26.53 -11.20 -1.18
CA VAL A 554 25.23 -11.08 -1.89
C VAL A 554 24.13 -10.65 -0.92
N VAL A 555 24.07 -11.29 0.24
CA VAL A 555 23.14 -10.97 1.33
C VAL A 555 23.76 -9.89 2.22
N ALA A 556 23.00 -8.83 2.49
CA ALA A 556 23.36 -7.77 3.41
C ALA A 556 23.14 -8.22 4.85
N ASP A 557 21.95 -8.75 5.15
CA ASP A 557 21.59 -9.22 6.48
C ASP A 557 20.40 -10.20 6.44
N VAL A 558 20.23 -10.95 7.52
CA VAL A 558 19.10 -11.86 7.73
C VAL A 558 18.54 -11.63 9.13
N TYR A 559 17.28 -11.24 9.21
CA TYR A 559 16.57 -10.96 10.45
C TYR A 559 15.59 -12.09 10.78
N ARG A 560 15.53 -12.50 12.03
CA ARG A 560 14.35 -13.20 12.54
C ARG A 560 13.18 -12.22 12.62
N ARG A 561 11.97 -12.77 12.65
CA ARG A 561 10.75 -11.97 12.73
C ARG A 561 10.77 -10.93 13.84
N ASP A 562 11.16 -11.32 15.05
CA ASP A 562 11.22 -10.44 16.23
C ASP A 562 12.28 -9.33 16.11
N GLU A 563 13.26 -9.48 15.23
CA GLU A 563 14.27 -8.48 14.91
C GLU A 563 13.80 -7.49 13.81
N ALA A 564 12.72 -7.80 13.09
CA ALA A 564 12.22 -7.01 11.96
C ALA A 564 11.60 -5.65 12.33
N ARG A 565 11.62 -5.25 13.61
CA ARG A 565 11.17 -3.92 14.07
C ARG A 565 12.09 -2.78 13.63
N ASN A 566 13.33 -3.11 13.26
CA ASN A 566 14.26 -2.14 12.69
C ASN A 566 15.13 -2.81 11.63
N VAL A 567 14.61 -2.86 10.41
CA VAL A 567 15.35 -3.26 9.20
C VAL A 567 15.83 -1.99 8.51
N GLU A 568 17.08 -1.60 8.78
CA GLU A 568 17.72 -0.43 8.16
C GLU A 568 17.00 0.91 8.39
N GLY A 569 16.32 1.08 9.53
CA GLY A 569 15.51 2.25 9.86
C GLY A 569 14.02 2.12 9.53
N LEU A 570 13.60 0.96 9.01
CA LEU A 570 12.21 0.64 8.66
C LEU A 570 11.61 -0.32 9.69
N ASP A 571 10.37 -0.08 10.10
CA ASP A 571 9.64 -0.97 11.00
C ASP A 571 8.76 -1.93 10.19
N LEU A 572 9.22 -3.19 10.07
CA LEU A 572 8.57 -4.22 9.27
C LEU A 572 7.88 -5.29 10.12
N LEU A 573 7.82 -5.14 11.45
CA LEU A 573 7.30 -6.17 12.36
C LEU A 573 5.77 -6.10 12.48
N HIS A 574 5.08 -6.72 11.54
CA HIS A 574 3.63 -6.94 11.55
C HIS A 574 3.25 -8.32 12.17
N PRO A 575 2.29 -8.39 13.11
CA PRO A 575 1.91 -9.62 13.83
C PRO A 575 1.34 -10.77 12.99
N SER A 576 0.84 -10.52 11.79
CA SER A 576 0.28 -11.57 10.92
C SER A 576 0.76 -11.57 9.47
N ARG A 577 1.72 -10.70 9.13
CA ARG A 577 2.12 -10.47 7.74
C ARG A 577 3.63 -10.49 7.53
N THR A 578 4.42 -10.28 8.57
CA THR A 578 5.87 -10.44 8.49
C THR A 578 6.24 -11.91 8.49
N GLY A 579 7.10 -12.31 7.55
CA GLY A 579 7.70 -13.63 7.49
C GLY A 579 8.46 -13.99 8.77
N ASP A 580 8.69 -15.28 8.96
CA ASP A 580 9.46 -15.81 10.08
C ASP A 580 10.95 -15.49 9.98
N VAL A 581 11.43 -15.29 8.75
CA VAL A 581 12.78 -14.80 8.42
C VAL A 581 12.66 -13.73 7.33
N VAL A 582 13.35 -12.62 7.50
CA VAL A 582 13.45 -11.52 6.53
C VAL A 582 14.88 -11.43 6.02
N VAL A 583 15.07 -11.50 4.71
CA VAL A 583 16.39 -11.48 4.06
C VAL A 583 16.53 -10.18 3.27
N VAL A 584 17.66 -9.50 3.44
CA VAL A 584 18.00 -8.27 2.71
C VAL A 584 19.25 -8.50 1.86
N LEU A 585 19.22 -8.11 0.58
CA LEU A 585 20.35 -8.22 -0.33
C LEU A 585 21.20 -6.95 -0.37
N ASN A 586 22.50 -7.07 -0.62
CA ASN A 586 23.35 -5.92 -0.94
C ASN A 586 23.08 -5.43 -2.36
N SER A 587 23.28 -4.13 -2.61
CA SER A 587 23.41 -3.64 -3.99
C SER A 587 24.62 -4.29 -4.67
N PRO A 588 24.51 -4.74 -5.94
CA PRO A 588 23.40 -4.53 -6.86
C PRO A 588 22.42 -5.70 -6.93
N TYR A 589 22.41 -6.68 -6.04
CA TYR A 589 21.55 -7.88 -6.19
C TYR A 589 20.07 -7.56 -5.96
N ARG A 590 19.16 -8.36 -6.52
CA ARG A 590 17.71 -8.33 -6.24
C ARG A 590 17.14 -9.75 -6.21
N PHE A 591 15.99 -9.93 -5.59
CA PHE A 591 15.22 -11.17 -5.72
C PHE A 591 14.44 -11.22 -7.03
N GLY A 592 14.22 -12.44 -7.53
CA GLY A 592 13.43 -12.73 -8.71
C GLY A 592 13.52 -14.21 -9.09
N SER A 593 12.58 -14.68 -9.89
CA SER A 593 12.58 -16.06 -10.39
C SER A 593 13.65 -16.27 -11.46
N ASN A 594 14.39 -17.39 -11.38
CA ASN A 594 15.34 -17.80 -12.40
C ASN A 594 14.97 -19.18 -12.99
N LEU A 595 14.50 -19.18 -14.25
CA LEU A 595 14.11 -20.40 -14.98
C LEU A 595 15.30 -21.34 -15.29
N GLY A 596 16.55 -20.89 -15.09
CA GLY A 596 17.75 -21.70 -15.26
C GLY A 596 18.13 -22.56 -14.05
N GLY A 597 17.50 -22.36 -12.89
CA GLY A 597 17.77 -23.10 -11.67
C GLY A 597 19.05 -22.71 -10.91
N ASP A 598 19.81 -21.71 -11.39
CA ASP A 598 20.95 -21.15 -10.65
C ASP A 598 20.47 -20.25 -9.50
N ILE A 599 21.17 -20.30 -8.37
CA ILE A 599 20.85 -19.49 -7.17
C ILE A 599 21.08 -17.99 -7.43
N VAL A 600 22.20 -17.65 -8.05
CA VAL A 600 22.52 -16.29 -8.50
C VAL A 600 22.80 -16.34 -9.98
N ALA A 601 22.02 -15.60 -10.76
CA ALA A 601 22.17 -15.54 -12.20
C ALA A 601 22.19 -14.11 -12.71
N GLY A 602 22.93 -13.91 -13.80
CA GLY A 602 22.73 -12.76 -14.66
C GLY A 602 21.42 -12.93 -15.40
N ALA A 603 20.45 -12.08 -15.09
CA ALA A 603 19.31 -11.82 -15.93
C ALA A 603 19.77 -11.11 -17.20
N ASP A 604 19.09 -11.41 -18.30
CA ASP A 604 19.39 -10.79 -19.58
C ASP A 604 19.01 -9.30 -19.64
N VAL A 605 18.31 -8.81 -18.61
CA VAL A 605 17.70 -7.48 -18.49
C VAL A 605 18.15 -6.87 -17.15
N ALA A 606 18.61 -5.62 -17.13
CA ALA A 606 18.97 -4.88 -15.92
C ALA A 606 17.77 -4.16 -15.29
N TRP A 607 17.39 -4.53 -14.09
CA TRP A 607 16.22 -3.97 -13.43
C TRP A 607 16.57 -2.88 -12.43
N ALA A 608 15.81 -1.80 -12.44
CA ALA A 608 15.81 -0.86 -11.32
C ALA A 608 14.93 -1.45 -10.20
N ALA A 609 15.52 -2.31 -9.36
CA ALA A 609 14.85 -2.74 -8.14
C ALA A 609 15.11 -1.72 -7.02
N PRO A 610 14.08 -1.22 -6.32
CA PRO A 610 14.30 -0.45 -5.12
C PRO A 610 14.95 -1.33 -4.05
N VAL A 611 16.16 -0.95 -3.70
CA VAL A 611 16.97 -1.44 -2.58
C VAL A 611 16.36 -0.97 -1.24
N THR A 612 15.52 0.07 -1.28
CA THR A 612 15.61 1.22 -0.36
C THR A 612 17.03 1.77 -0.32
N ARG A 613 17.26 3.08 -0.36
CA ARG A 613 17.31 3.84 0.89
C ARG A 613 17.23 5.36 0.69
N ASN A 614 17.03 5.90 -0.51
CA ASN A 614 16.93 7.35 -0.68
C ASN A 614 16.15 7.70 -1.95
N GLY A 615 14.82 7.75 -1.84
CA GLY A 615 14.08 8.61 -2.76
C GLY A 615 14.50 10.07 -2.60
N THR A 616 13.90 10.96 -3.39
CA THR A 616 13.98 12.38 -3.15
C THR A 616 12.57 12.90 -2.90
N LEU A 617 12.39 13.62 -1.79
CA LEU A 617 11.18 14.39 -1.56
C LEU A 617 11.41 15.80 -2.10
N TYR A 618 10.59 16.23 -3.05
CA TYR A 618 10.52 17.59 -3.54
C TYR A 618 9.29 18.27 -2.95
N VAL A 619 9.45 19.47 -2.43
CA VAL A 619 8.36 20.26 -1.85
C VAL A 619 8.39 21.67 -2.41
N ALA A 620 7.26 22.16 -2.93
CA ALA A 620 7.15 23.51 -3.49
C ALA A 620 5.74 24.07 -3.29
N GLY A 621 5.61 25.40 -3.36
CA GLY A 621 4.31 26.08 -3.28
C GLY A 621 4.21 27.11 -2.16
N PRO A 622 3.04 27.77 -2.03
CA PRO A 622 2.91 29.01 -1.26
C PRO A 622 3.08 28.84 0.24
N SER A 623 2.94 27.63 0.78
CA SER A 623 3.09 27.34 2.21
C SER A 623 4.41 26.65 2.54
N LEU A 624 5.24 26.39 1.52
CA LEU A 624 6.49 25.67 1.64
C LEU A 624 7.69 26.60 1.42
N ALA A 625 8.75 26.37 2.17
CA ALA A 625 9.96 27.18 2.14
C ALA A 625 10.87 26.73 1.00
N ALA A 626 11.50 27.70 0.31
CA ALA A 626 12.47 27.44 -0.74
C ALA A 626 13.89 27.26 -0.19
N GLY A 627 14.72 26.50 -0.90
CA GLY A 627 16.17 26.39 -0.66
C GLY A 627 16.56 25.71 0.65
N ARG A 628 15.72 24.81 1.18
CA ARG A 628 15.99 23.99 2.37
C ARG A 628 16.40 22.57 1.95
N ASP A 629 17.20 21.94 2.81
CA ASP A 629 17.43 20.50 2.77
C ASP A 629 16.34 19.81 3.61
N VAL A 630 15.55 18.95 2.98
CA VAL A 630 14.37 18.30 3.57
C VAL A 630 14.58 16.79 3.59
N SER A 631 15.50 16.34 4.45
CA SER A 631 15.60 14.91 4.75
C SER A 631 14.36 14.45 5.50
N ALA A 632 13.69 13.42 4.99
CA ALA A 632 12.40 12.95 5.45
C ALA A 632 12.34 11.42 5.46
N ALA A 633 11.48 10.87 6.32
CA ALA A 633 10.94 9.53 6.13
C ALA A 633 9.62 9.61 5.36
N ALA A 634 9.25 8.54 4.64
CA ALA A 634 7.96 8.45 3.96
C ALA A 634 6.78 8.60 4.93
N THR A 635 6.97 8.18 6.19
CA THR A 635 6.00 8.38 7.26
C THR A 635 5.74 9.85 7.56
N ASP A 636 6.70 10.75 7.31
CA ASP A 636 6.57 12.20 7.56
C ASP A 636 5.63 12.90 6.55
N VAL A 637 5.30 12.25 5.42
CA VAL A 637 4.56 12.87 4.31
C VAL A 637 3.08 13.07 4.65
N ALA A 638 2.37 12.03 5.06
CA ALA A 638 0.94 12.13 5.41
C ALA A 638 0.63 13.15 6.53
N PRO A 639 1.32 13.15 7.70
CA PRO A 639 1.04 14.13 8.75
C PRO A 639 1.37 15.56 8.30
N THR A 640 2.44 15.77 7.52
CA THR A 640 2.76 17.08 6.94
C THR A 640 1.68 17.52 5.95
N GLY A 641 1.21 16.63 5.08
CA GLY A 641 0.11 16.90 4.15
C GLY A 641 -1.19 17.26 4.85
N ALA A 642 -1.54 16.55 5.93
CA ALA A 642 -2.70 16.87 6.75
C ALA A 642 -2.60 18.26 7.38
N MET A 643 -1.42 18.64 7.90
CA MET A 643 -1.17 19.98 8.42
C MET A 643 -1.37 21.06 7.35
N LEU A 644 -0.85 20.85 6.12
CA LEU A 644 -1.02 21.78 5.01
C LEU A 644 -2.49 21.95 4.60
N LEU A 645 -3.27 20.87 4.65
CA LEU A 645 -4.72 20.88 4.37
C LEU A 645 -5.54 21.50 5.51
N GLY A 646 -4.97 21.65 6.70
CA GLY A 646 -5.71 21.98 7.92
C GLY A 646 -6.66 20.87 8.36
N ALA A 647 -6.28 19.61 8.12
CA ALA A 647 -6.99 18.41 8.52
C ALA A 647 -6.26 17.71 9.68
N PRO A 648 -6.97 16.96 10.54
CA PRO A 648 -6.32 15.99 11.42
C PRO A 648 -5.49 15.00 10.61
N GLY A 649 -4.33 14.57 11.15
CA GLY A 649 -3.52 13.53 10.52
C GLY A 649 -4.24 12.17 10.52
N PRO A 650 -3.74 11.20 9.72
CA PRO A 650 -4.22 9.82 9.81
C PRO A 650 -4.03 9.28 11.23
N GLN A 651 -4.98 8.48 11.72
CA GLN A 651 -4.99 7.99 13.10
C GLN A 651 -3.76 7.16 13.48
N ASN A 652 -3.23 6.39 12.53
CA ASN A 652 -2.07 5.50 12.74
C ASN A 652 -0.74 6.17 12.34
N ALA A 653 -0.74 7.44 11.93
CA ALA A 653 0.48 8.10 11.48
C ALA A 653 1.50 8.18 12.62
N SER A 654 2.72 7.71 12.34
CA SER A 654 3.86 7.71 13.27
C SER A 654 5.02 8.59 12.79
N GLY A 655 4.88 9.21 11.62
CA GLY A 655 5.84 10.18 11.11
C GLY A 655 5.72 11.55 11.75
N ASN A 656 6.74 12.36 11.51
CA ASN A 656 6.89 13.71 12.05
C ASN A 656 6.39 14.77 11.07
N LEU A 657 6.11 15.97 11.59
CA LEU A 657 5.88 17.14 10.75
C LEU A 657 7.20 17.66 10.18
N LEU A 658 7.25 17.91 8.87
CA LEU A 658 8.40 18.51 8.20
C LEU A 658 8.42 20.04 8.38
N LEU A 659 8.53 20.51 9.63
CA LEU A 659 8.48 21.94 9.95
C LEU A 659 9.59 22.76 9.27
N ASN A 660 10.74 22.15 8.95
CA ASN A 660 11.81 22.80 8.18
C ASN A 660 11.42 23.10 6.73
N ALA A 661 10.51 22.32 6.16
CA ALA A 661 9.98 22.50 4.81
C ALA A 661 8.87 23.55 4.74
N VAL A 662 8.27 23.92 5.88
CA VAL A 662 7.07 24.77 5.93
C VAL A 662 7.46 26.23 6.14
N GLN A 663 6.79 27.15 5.43
CA GLN A 663 6.99 28.58 5.65
C GLN A 663 6.62 28.95 7.08
N ASN A 664 7.50 29.72 7.73
CA ASN A 664 7.38 30.05 9.16
C ASN A 664 7.33 28.82 10.10
N GLY A 665 7.71 27.63 9.65
CA GLY A 665 7.71 26.43 10.49
C GLY A 665 8.60 26.53 11.72
N SER A 666 9.62 27.42 11.71
CA SER A 666 10.40 27.74 12.92
C SER A 666 9.60 28.41 14.04
N ALA A 667 8.38 28.89 13.77
CA ALA A 667 7.45 29.38 14.77
C ALA A 667 6.56 28.28 15.36
N LEU A 668 6.55 27.09 14.77
CA LEU A 668 5.83 25.91 15.24
C LEU A 668 6.74 25.03 16.11
N ARG A 669 6.12 24.23 16.97
CA ARG A 669 6.79 23.27 17.85
C ARG A 669 6.01 21.97 17.82
N ASP A 670 6.74 20.87 17.67
CA ASP A 670 6.17 19.54 17.81
C ASP A 670 6.07 19.21 19.30
N VAL A 671 4.91 18.68 19.71
CA VAL A 671 4.66 18.16 21.05
C VAL A 671 3.99 16.82 20.89
N THR A 672 4.55 15.80 21.53
CA THR A 672 3.96 14.45 21.54
C THR A 672 3.20 14.24 22.84
N ILE A 673 1.97 13.75 22.72
CA ILE A 673 1.16 13.33 23.86
C ILE A 673 0.96 11.82 23.75
N LEU A 674 1.51 11.08 24.70
CA LEU A 674 1.24 9.67 24.90
C LEU A 674 0.13 9.56 25.94
N ASP A 675 -0.88 8.75 25.68
CA ASP A 675 -2.05 8.63 26.54
C ASP A 675 -2.40 7.14 26.75
N ILE A 676 -2.93 6.85 27.93
CA ILE A 676 -3.62 5.60 28.25
C ILE A 676 -4.86 5.90 29.10
N SER A 677 -5.91 5.10 28.96
CA SER A 677 -7.06 5.13 29.85
C SER A 677 -7.27 3.74 30.45
N ASP A 678 -7.98 3.68 31.58
CA ASP A 678 -8.46 2.41 32.14
C ASP A 678 -7.33 1.41 32.40
N PHE A 679 -6.21 1.90 32.95
CA PHE A 679 -5.07 1.03 33.22
C PHE A 679 -5.41 -0.04 34.28
N HIS A 680 -6.36 0.23 35.19
CA HIS A 680 -6.86 -0.67 36.24
C HIS A 680 -5.75 -1.49 36.90
N GLY A 681 -4.61 -0.84 37.16
CA GLY A 681 -3.38 -1.42 37.69
C GLY A 681 -3.06 -2.81 37.15
N GLN A 682 -3.28 -3.01 35.85
CA GLN A 682 -3.04 -4.26 35.17
C GLN A 682 -1.52 -4.46 35.01
N LEU A 683 -0.84 -4.80 36.12
CA LEU A 683 0.63 -4.88 36.16
C LEU A 683 1.19 -6.00 35.28
N PRO A 684 0.70 -7.26 35.37
CA PRO A 684 1.11 -8.32 34.46
C PRO A 684 0.32 -8.25 33.14
N PRO A 685 0.86 -8.79 32.05
CA PRO A 685 0.11 -8.91 30.81
C PRO A 685 -1.13 -9.80 30.96
N LEU A 686 -2.14 -9.53 30.14
CA LEU A 686 -3.30 -10.39 29.92
C LEU A 686 -3.04 -11.34 28.76
N SER A 687 -3.79 -12.44 28.69
CA SER A 687 -3.79 -13.31 27.50
C SER A 687 -4.92 -12.87 26.56
N ALA A 688 -4.61 -12.48 25.33
CA ALA A 688 -5.59 -12.10 24.31
C ALA A 688 -5.53 -13.03 23.09
N SER A 689 -6.69 -13.31 22.51
CA SER A 689 -6.83 -14.03 21.24
C SER A 689 -6.44 -13.13 20.06
N ALA A 690 -5.72 -13.67 19.06
CA ALA A 690 -5.57 -13.00 17.76
C ALA A 690 -6.95 -12.75 17.11
N ASP A 691 -7.04 -11.75 16.22
CA ASP A 691 -8.26 -11.20 15.57
C ASP A 691 -9.10 -12.18 14.72
N ARG A 692 -9.06 -13.49 14.99
CA ARG A 692 -9.94 -14.49 14.38
C ARG A 692 -10.75 -15.21 15.45
N ILE A 693 -11.99 -14.76 15.62
CA ILE A 693 -13.08 -15.69 15.93
C ILE A 693 -13.47 -16.27 14.57
N ASP A 694 -13.11 -17.52 14.29
CA ASP A 694 -13.66 -18.20 13.12
C ASP A 694 -15.18 -18.36 13.27
N ALA A 695 -15.88 -18.72 12.19
CA ALA A 695 -17.35 -18.82 12.20
C ALA A 695 -17.90 -19.83 13.25
N ASP A 696 -17.03 -20.70 13.80
CA ASP A 696 -17.34 -21.75 14.76
C ASP A 696 -16.86 -21.45 16.20
N GLY A 697 -16.21 -20.29 16.43
CA GLY A 697 -15.86 -19.78 17.75
C GLY A 697 -14.58 -20.37 18.36
N ALA A 698 -13.68 -20.97 17.57
CA ALA A 698 -12.41 -21.48 18.07
C ALA A 698 -11.34 -20.38 18.14
N VAL A 699 -10.58 -20.38 19.24
CA VAL A 699 -9.49 -19.43 19.52
C VAL A 699 -8.17 -20.18 19.38
N GLY A 700 -7.45 -19.97 18.27
CA GLY A 700 -6.27 -20.77 17.91
C GLY A 700 -4.97 -20.40 18.62
N SER A 701 -4.80 -19.13 19.03
CA SER A 701 -3.59 -18.70 19.74
C SER A 701 -3.89 -17.50 20.64
N SER A 702 -3.36 -17.56 21.87
CA SER A 702 -3.44 -16.46 22.82
C SER A 702 -2.05 -15.90 23.10
N TYR A 703 -1.84 -14.60 22.92
CA TYR A 703 -0.57 -13.92 23.19
C TYR A 703 -0.72 -12.96 24.37
N LEU A 704 0.41 -12.62 24.99
CA LEU A 704 0.45 -11.70 26.11
C LEU A 704 0.31 -10.25 25.62
N VAL A 705 -0.66 -9.51 26.16
CA VAL A 705 -0.94 -8.10 25.85
C VAL A 705 -0.96 -7.24 27.10
N GLY A 706 -0.52 -5.99 26.97
CA GLY A 706 -0.49 -5.03 28.07
C GLY A 706 0.47 -5.42 29.18
N GLY A 707 0.21 -4.92 30.39
CA GLY A 707 1.17 -5.02 31.50
C GLY A 707 2.21 -3.89 31.46
N VAL A 708 2.75 -3.55 32.62
CA VAL A 708 3.71 -2.43 32.79
C VAL A 708 4.91 -2.61 31.86
N ALA A 709 5.51 -3.80 31.82
CA ALA A 709 6.72 -4.03 31.03
C ALA A 709 6.51 -3.83 29.52
N ALA A 710 5.33 -4.17 28.99
CA ALA A 710 5.02 -3.95 27.59
C ALA A 710 4.70 -2.48 27.31
N LEU A 711 3.92 -1.85 28.19
CA LEU A 711 3.56 -0.43 28.06
C LEU A 711 4.78 0.48 28.14
N ASP A 712 5.67 0.25 29.10
CA ASP A 712 6.91 1.02 29.28
C ASP A 712 7.80 0.96 28.03
N LEU A 713 7.98 -0.23 27.45
CA LEU A 713 8.70 -0.41 26.19
C LEU A 713 8.07 0.39 25.04
N TRP A 714 6.75 0.42 24.94
CA TRP A 714 6.05 1.21 23.92
C TRP A 714 6.20 2.71 24.16
N PHE A 715 6.07 3.17 25.41
CA PHE A 715 6.24 4.59 25.73
C PHE A 715 7.67 5.06 25.46
N ASP A 716 8.69 4.27 25.80
CA ASP A 716 10.07 4.58 25.49
C ASP A 716 10.33 4.61 23.98
N LEU A 717 9.77 3.65 23.23
CA LEU A 717 9.86 3.66 21.77
C LEU A 717 9.28 4.95 21.16
N TYR A 718 8.10 5.38 21.61
CA TYR A 718 7.49 6.61 21.10
C TYR A 718 8.18 7.88 21.59
N ARG A 719 8.77 7.87 22.79
CA ARG A 719 9.63 8.96 23.26
C ARG A 719 10.87 9.12 22.41
N ASP A 720 11.54 8.02 22.10
CA ASP A 720 12.76 8.02 21.27
C ASP A 720 12.47 8.48 19.83
N ARG A 721 11.25 8.25 19.33
CA ARG A 721 10.80 8.71 18.00
C ARG A 721 10.38 10.19 17.99
N ALA A 722 10.06 10.80 19.12
CA ALA A 722 9.58 12.18 19.18
C ALA A 722 10.69 13.21 18.93
N ARG A 723 10.42 14.20 18.07
CA ARG A 723 11.35 15.33 17.80
C ARG A 723 11.24 16.48 18.80
N GLY A 724 10.20 16.46 19.62
CA GLY A 724 9.89 17.49 20.60
C GLY A 724 9.62 16.90 21.99
N PRO A 725 9.26 17.76 22.94
CA PRO A 725 8.88 17.33 24.28
C PRO A 725 7.67 16.37 24.26
N VAL A 726 7.73 15.39 25.16
CA VAL A 726 6.72 14.34 25.31
C VAL A 726 6.02 14.51 26.66
N LEU A 727 4.69 14.40 26.67
CA LEU A 727 3.91 14.20 27.88
C LEU A 727 3.31 12.80 27.84
N LEU A 728 3.45 12.04 28.93
CA LEU A 728 2.70 10.80 29.14
C LEU A 728 1.57 11.08 30.12
N VAL A 729 0.33 10.81 29.76
CA VAL A 729 -0.84 11.13 30.58
C VAL A 729 -1.76 9.93 30.71
N ALA A 730 -2.55 9.91 31.78
CA ALA A 730 -3.65 8.97 31.94
C ALA A 730 -5.00 9.70 32.04
N ALA A 731 -6.04 9.08 31.49
CA ALA A 731 -7.41 9.61 31.49
C ALA A 731 -8.24 9.15 32.71
N GLY A 732 -7.61 8.66 33.76
CA GLY A 732 -8.27 8.12 34.96
C GLY A 732 -8.46 6.61 34.92
N ASP A 733 -9.04 6.09 36.00
CA ASP A 733 -9.23 4.65 36.21
C ASP A 733 -7.91 3.84 36.18
N SER A 734 -6.82 4.51 36.55
CA SER A 734 -5.50 3.88 36.62
C SER A 734 -5.39 2.81 37.72
N VAL A 735 -6.23 2.90 38.76
CA VAL A 735 -6.32 1.97 39.90
C VAL A 735 -7.78 1.56 40.11
N GLY A 736 -8.02 0.56 40.97
CA GLY A 736 -9.37 0.00 41.14
C GLY A 736 -9.73 -0.96 40.01
N ALA A 737 -10.76 -1.80 40.24
CA ALA A 737 -11.04 -3.00 39.44
C ALA A 737 -9.79 -3.87 39.13
N THR A 738 -8.76 -3.74 39.94
CA THR A 738 -7.39 -4.17 39.69
C THR A 738 -7.23 -5.69 39.82
N PRO A 739 -6.29 -6.33 39.10
CA PRO A 739 -5.97 -7.73 39.35
C PRO A 739 -5.48 -7.97 40.79
N PRO A 740 -5.54 -9.22 41.28
CA PRO A 740 -5.16 -9.55 42.66
C PRO A 740 -3.76 -9.08 43.05
N ILE A 741 -2.82 -9.07 42.11
CA ILE A 741 -1.45 -8.61 42.36
C ILE A 741 -1.35 -7.12 42.67
N SER A 742 -2.25 -6.29 42.16
CA SER A 742 -2.30 -4.87 42.54
C SER A 742 -3.15 -4.66 43.79
N THR A 743 -4.36 -5.24 43.82
CA THR A 743 -5.29 -5.10 44.94
C THR A 743 -4.69 -5.63 46.26
N ALA A 744 -3.90 -6.71 46.24
CA ALA A 744 -3.27 -7.27 47.44
C ALA A 744 -2.28 -6.32 48.12
N PHE A 745 -1.75 -5.34 47.39
CA PHE A 745 -0.87 -4.29 47.89
C PHE A 745 -1.57 -2.92 47.92
N GLY A 746 -2.90 -2.92 47.80
CA GLY A 746 -3.73 -1.71 47.87
C GLY A 746 -3.48 -0.74 46.73
N ASP A 747 -3.14 -1.22 45.53
CA ASP A 747 -2.87 -0.41 44.33
C ASP A 747 -1.68 0.55 44.41
N LYS A 748 -0.91 0.49 45.50
CA LYS A 748 0.33 1.27 45.66
C LYS A 748 1.36 0.97 44.56
N PRO A 749 1.61 -0.30 44.17
CA PRO A 749 2.56 -0.59 43.11
C PRO A 749 2.17 0.02 41.76
N THR A 750 0.87 0.21 41.49
CA THR A 750 0.42 0.87 40.26
C THR A 750 0.90 2.29 40.16
N ILE A 751 0.76 3.07 41.24
CA ILE A 751 1.25 4.46 41.28
C ILE A 751 2.78 4.48 41.15
N GLU A 752 3.48 3.61 41.87
CA GLU A 752 4.95 3.48 41.78
C GLU A 752 5.41 3.17 40.35
N PHE A 753 4.74 2.27 39.64
CA PHE A 753 5.06 1.98 38.23
C PHE A 753 4.68 3.11 37.28
N MET A 754 3.64 3.89 37.54
CA MET A 754 3.33 5.09 36.75
C MET A 754 4.39 6.18 36.95
N ASP A 755 4.94 6.32 38.15
CA ASP A 755 6.08 7.21 38.39
C ASP A 755 7.32 6.72 37.64
N GLU A 756 7.64 5.42 37.70
CA GLU A 756 8.76 4.81 36.95
C GLU A 756 8.60 4.98 35.43
N MET A 757 7.39 4.78 34.91
CA MET A 757 7.07 5.01 33.49
C MET A 757 7.09 6.50 33.13
N GLY A 758 7.13 7.43 34.08
CA GLY A 758 7.24 8.87 33.81
C GLY A 758 5.92 9.56 33.42
N PHE A 759 4.81 9.19 34.05
CA PHE A 759 3.54 9.90 33.88
C PHE A 759 3.65 11.37 34.32
N SER A 760 3.03 12.26 33.56
CA SER A 760 3.02 13.71 33.74
C SER A 760 1.74 14.21 34.40
N ALA A 761 0.62 13.49 34.25
CA ALA A 761 -0.65 13.74 34.92
C ALA A 761 -1.59 12.53 34.77
N ASP A 762 -2.56 12.41 35.67
CA ASP A 762 -3.68 11.45 35.57
C ASP A 762 -5.00 12.17 35.88
N ALA A 763 -6.10 11.81 35.21
CA ALA A 763 -7.43 12.26 35.60
C ALA A 763 -8.02 11.36 36.71
N LEU A 764 -9.23 11.67 37.16
CA LEU A 764 -9.93 10.89 38.19
C LEU A 764 -11.21 10.28 37.60
N GLY A 765 -11.21 8.97 37.43
CA GLY A 765 -12.38 8.17 37.04
C GLY A 765 -13.07 7.52 38.25
N ASN A 766 -14.06 6.65 38.00
CA ASN A 766 -14.80 5.97 39.08
C ASN A 766 -13.93 4.98 39.86
N HIS A 767 -13.07 4.22 39.20
CA HIS A 767 -12.28 3.16 39.83
C HIS A 767 -11.20 3.71 40.77
N ASN A 768 -10.75 4.96 40.57
CA ASN A 768 -9.96 5.70 41.57
C ASN A 768 -10.65 5.78 42.95
N PHE A 769 -11.99 5.62 43.01
CA PHE A 769 -12.78 5.69 44.24
C PHE A 769 -13.35 4.34 44.70
N ASP A 770 -12.91 3.20 44.15
CA ASP A 770 -13.44 1.87 44.53
C ASP A 770 -13.32 1.55 46.03
N VAL A 771 -12.24 2.02 46.66
CA VAL A 771 -12.05 1.93 48.11
C VAL A 771 -12.76 3.10 48.80
N SER A 772 -12.31 4.33 48.56
CA SER A 772 -12.93 5.59 48.98
C SER A 772 -12.09 6.79 48.51
N SER A 773 -12.68 7.98 48.45
CA SER A 773 -11.96 9.24 48.26
C SER A 773 -10.93 9.48 49.37
N GLN A 774 -11.21 8.99 50.59
CA GLN A 774 -10.26 9.04 51.69
C GLN A 774 -8.99 8.27 51.34
N TYR A 775 -9.13 6.99 50.94
CA TYR A 775 -7.99 6.16 50.56
C TYR A 775 -7.23 6.75 49.37
N MET A 776 -7.94 7.16 48.31
CA MET A 776 -7.33 7.77 47.13
C MET A 776 -6.42 8.95 47.50
N PHE A 777 -6.93 9.89 48.31
CA PHE A 777 -6.21 11.14 48.58
C PHE A 777 -5.24 11.09 49.77
N THR A 778 -5.35 10.12 50.68
CA THR A 778 -4.39 9.99 51.81
C THR A 778 -3.36 8.89 51.62
N GLU A 779 -3.61 7.90 50.77
CA GLU A 779 -2.73 6.74 50.59
C GLU A 779 -2.13 6.63 49.19
N LEU A 780 -2.88 6.94 48.12
CA LEU A 780 -2.40 6.80 46.74
C LEU A 780 -1.83 8.10 46.17
N ALA A 781 -2.60 9.19 46.20
CA ALA A 781 -2.18 10.48 45.67
C ALA A 781 -0.85 11.00 46.25
N PRO A 782 -0.52 10.78 47.55
CA PRO A 782 0.79 11.18 48.08
C PRO A 782 1.99 10.36 47.57
N LEU A 783 1.76 9.22 46.90
CA LEU A 783 2.82 8.42 46.28
C LEU A 783 3.21 8.97 44.91
N ALA A 784 2.25 9.55 44.17
CA ALA A 784 2.46 9.99 42.79
C ALA A 784 3.38 11.21 42.69
N GLU A 785 4.33 11.17 41.75
CA GLU A 785 5.16 12.31 41.34
C GLU A 785 4.45 13.23 40.33
N PHE A 786 3.24 12.85 39.90
CA PHE A 786 2.37 13.60 39.00
C PHE A 786 1.07 14.06 39.67
N PRO A 787 0.46 15.17 39.19
CA PRO A 787 -0.82 15.63 39.71
C PRO A 787 -2.00 14.81 39.19
N PHE A 788 -2.95 14.52 40.08
CA PHE A 788 -4.30 14.13 39.68
C PHE A 788 -5.12 15.35 39.24
N LEU A 789 -5.93 15.20 38.19
CA LEU A 789 -6.69 16.28 37.57
C LEU A 789 -8.20 16.04 37.62
N SER A 790 -8.96 17.02 38.11
CA SER A 790 -10.43 17.08 37.96
C SER A 790 -10.98 18.48 38.20
N VAL A 791 -11.64 19.04 37.20
CA VAL A 791 -12.27 20.37 37.28
C VAL A 791 -13.67 20.34 37.89
N ASN A 792 -14.35 19.20 37.83
CA ASN A 792 -15.75 19.05 38.21
C ASN A 792 -15.97 18.14 39.44
N LEU A 793 -14.91 17.65 40.08
CA LEU A 793 -14.98 17.05 41.42
C LEU A 793 -14.92 18.16 42.47
N VAL A 794 -16.04 18.40 43.15
CA VAL A 794 -16.20 19.50 44.11
C VAL A 794 -16.70 18.99 45.47
N PRO A 795 -16.47 19.71 46.58
CA PRO A 795 -17.11 19.38 47.84
C PRO A 795 -18.63 19.31 47.68
N ALA A 796 -19.26 18.25 48.18
CA ALA A 796 -20.69 18.04 48.01
C ALA A 796 -21.55 19.09 48.74
N ARG A 797 -20.96 19.78 49.72
CA ARG A 797 -21.58 20.79 50.57
C ARG A 797 -20.54 21.84 50.95
N ASP A 798 -20.98 23.05 51.27
CA ASP A 798 -20.08 24.15 51.69
C ASP A 798 -19.35 23.86 53.02
N ASP A 799 -19.90 22.97 53.85
CA ASP A 799 -19.35 22.53 55.13
C ASP A 799 -18.51 21.24 55.04
N ALA A 800 -18.40 20.65 53.85
CA ALA A 800 -17.56 19.49 53.62
C ALA A 800 -16.08 19.88 53.80
N THR A 801 -15.38 19.19 54.69
CA THR A 801 -13.93 19.33 54.85
C THR A 801 -13.25 18.40 53.85
N PRO A 802 -12.47 18.92 52.88
CA PRO A 802 -11.68 18.08 51.99
C PRO A 802 -10.80 17.11 52.80
N VAL A 803 -10.60 15.91 52.26
CA VAL A 803 -9.87 14.82 52.92
C VAL A 803 -8.40 15.21 53.21
N ALA A 804 -7.80 16.04 52.37
CA ALA A 804 -6.41 16.47 52.46
C ALA A 804 -6.29 17.98 52.75
N SER A 805 -5.23 18.38 53.46
CA SER A 805 -4.96 19.78 53.82
C SER A 805 -4.33 20.61 52.70
N GLU A 806 -3.78 19.94 51.69
CA GLU A 806 -3.34 20.49 50.40
C GLU A 806 -4.25 19.89 49.31
N PRO A 807 -4.42 20.54 48.15
CA PRO A 807 -5.25 19.97 47.09
C PRO A 807 -4.64 18.64 46.63
N ALA A 808 -5.34 17.53 46.90
CA ALA A 808 -4.95 16.18 46.49
C ALA A 808 -5.09 15.94 44.99
N PHE A 809 -5.72 16.88 44.29
CA PHE A 809 -5.89 16.97 42.85
C PHE A 809 -6.10 18.45 42.50
N GLN A 810 -5.92 18.81 41.23
CA GLN A 810 -6.10 20.18 40.73
C GLN A 810 -7.00 20.21 39.49
N PRO A 811 -7.68 21.32 39.16
CA PRO A 811 -8.56 21.35 37.98
C PRO A 811 -7.78 21.18 36.67
N SER A 812 -6.56 21.69 36.63
CA SER A 812 -5.72 21.71 35.44
C SER A 812 -4.26 21.91 35.81
N VAL A 813 -3.35 21.58 34.88
CA VAL A 813 -1.92 21.89 34.96
C VAL A 813 -1.46 22.54 33.65
N LEU A 814 -0.47 23.43 33.74
CA LEU A 814 0.13 24.08 32.57
C LEU A 814 1.59 23.67 32.46
N PHE A 815 1.95 23.04 31.35
CA PHE A 815 3.33 22.71 30.98
C PHE A 815 3.88 23.78 30.03
N ASP A 816 5.16 24.09 30.18
CA ASP A 816 5.93 24.89 29.22
C ASP A 816 6.92 23.95 28.52
N LEU A 817 6.60 23.60 27.28
CA LEU A 817 7.27 22.60 26.47
C LEU A 817 8.03 23.33 25.34
N ASP A 818 9.27 23.72 25.63
CA ASP A 818 10.13 24.50 24.73
C ASP A 818 9.47 25.79 24.18
N GLY A 819 8.72 26.47 25.05
CA GLY A 819 7.98 27.70 24.73
C GLY A 819 6.56 27.46 24.23
N ALA A 820 6.16 26.21 23.96
CA ALA A 820 4.78 25.83 23.72
C ALA A 820 4.07 25.59 25.06
N LYS A 821 3.01 26.36 25.34
CA LYS A 821 2.24 26.22 26.58
C LYS A 821 1.11 25.23 26.40
N VAL A 822 1.17 24.09 27.08
CA VAL A 822 0.17 23.01 27.00
C VAL A 822 -0.58 22.90 28.32
N GLY A 823 -1.89 23.14 28.28
CA GLY A 823 -2.76 23.02 29.45
C GLY A 823 -3.50 21.68 29.42
N LEU A 824 -3.37 20.87 30.48
CA LEU A 824 -4.18 19.67 30.68
C LEU A 824 -5.31 19.99 31.67
N ILE A 825 -6.54 19.60 31.33
CA ILE A 825 -7.73 19.80 32.15
C ILE A 825 -8.37 18.42 32.37
N GLY A 826 -8.52 18.02 33.63
CA GLY A 826 -9.13 16.73 33.97
C GLY A 826 -10.65 16.85 34.11
N PHE A 827 -11.38 15.85 33.64
CA PHE A 827 -12.82 15.71 33.84
C PHE A 827 -13.13 14.37 34.48
N SER A 828 -13.94 14.39 35.53
CA SER A 828 -14.51 13.19 36.14
C SER A 828 -15.91 12.97 35.56
N ASN A 829 -16.24 11.75 35.12
CA ASN A 829 -17.51 11.48 34.47
C ASN A 829 -18.71 11.72 35.42
N PRO A 830 -19.81 12.35 34.97
CA PRO A 830 -20.96 12.67 35.83
C PRO A 830 -21.68 11.45 36.45
N ASP A 831 -21.47 10.26 35.90
CA ASP A 831 -22.07 8.99 36.30
C ASP A 831 -21.28 8.24 37.39
N ILE A 832 -20.08 8.70 37.76
CA ILE A 832 -19.26 8.14 38.85
C ILE A 832 -20.07 7.86 40.15
N PRO A 833 -21.00 8.72 40.61
CA PRO A 833 -21.83 8.43 41.79
C PRO A 833 -22.74 7.19 41.66
N SER A 834 -23.03 6.77 40.43
CA SER A 834 -23.83 5.57 40.14
C SER A 834 -22.99 4.30 39.93
N LEU A 835 -21.70 4.46 39.63
CA LEU A 835 -20.75 3.37 39.39
C LEU A 835 -19.96 2.97 40.65
N THR A 836 -19.85 3.87 41.61
CA THR A 836 -19.12 3.64 42.87
C THR A 836 -20.05 3.23 44.02
N ARG A 837 -19.47 2.71 45.09
CA ARG A 837 -20.24 2.36 46.30
C ARG A 837 -20.82 3.63 46.93
N PRO A 838 -22.07 3.62 47.45
CA PRO A 838 -22.62 4.76 48.17
C PRO A 838 -21.68 5.24 49.28
N GLY A 839 -21.36 6.53 49.27
CA GLY A 839 -20.44 7.18 50.22
C GLY A 839 -18.95 7.04 49.88
N ALA A 840 -18.57 6.32 48.82
CA ALA A 840 -17.17 6.21 48.42
C ALA A 840 -16.58 7.56 48.00
N LEU A 841 -17.37 8.42 47.37
CA LEU A 841 -16.97 9.78 47.00
C LEU A 841 -17.01 10.78 48.15
N ASP A 842 -17.65 10.46 49.29
CA ASP A 842 -17.80 11.44 50.37
C ASP A 842 -16.42 11.97 50.80
N PRO A 843 -16.26 13.30 50.97
CA PRO A 843 -17.30 14.32 50.99
C PRO A 843 -17.48 15.08 49.65
N TYR A 844 -17.02 14.52 48.53
CA TYR A 844 -17.06 15.11 47.19
C TYR A 844 -18.31 14.70 46.39
N ARG A 845 -18.59 15.46 45.32
CA ARG A 845 -19.55 15.14 44.26
C ARG A 845 -18.99 15.59 42.91
N VAL A 846 -19.48 14.97 41.84
CA VAL A 846 -19.21 15.41 40.46
C VAL A 846 -20.35 16.35 40.00
N ILE A 847 -20.02 17.46 39.36
CA ILE A 847 -20.99 18.45 38.83
C ILE A 847 -20.97 18.58 37.31
#